data_AF-A0A3M7KLY8-F1
#
_entry.id   AF-A0A3M7KLY8-F1
#
_cell.length_a   1.000
_cell.length_b   1.000
_cell.length_c   1.000
_cell.angle_alpha   90.00
_cell.angle_beta   90.00
_cell.angle_gamma   90.00
#
_symmetry.space_group_name_H-M   'P 1'
#
loop_
_entity.id
_entity.type
_entity.pdbx_description
1 polymer ?
#
loop_
_entity_poly.entity_id
_entity_poly.type
_entity_poly.pdbx_seq_one_letter_code
_entity_poly.pdbx_strand_id
1 'polypeptide(L)'
;MTINNQTEMKKTATILLLLLGVTLSFVRCTQSSKENSSKIGLIMDVPEAEAKAVHEFLGNQEALKSTILNKDVDLESLDLTHIWIHQFSKNKQSAMEASIKKFVKNGGNLILSMEAMHLLNTWGIEKNNLESKTDSIVDEGFGRPLGFHGFKDHPIFDGLQGGAYPWKSKEDHKVKKIGFFNEQLPDTTIAKVLGIEWTYITFHENNKLVLEYDYGKGKIIAVGAYSYFSKENYNTHELHRFYTNIIDYMAGDTKNIGLNYWKYAPQKVLPLKQQFSSLAISNATKWQLPKLSLNLKRKEASNNATLMTGRRMMIGGVEKGGIEEIWTNPFMSFRDIETGVLLKNSDSVTWLSDLTPSITSSPELLIREYKIAGTVLKEITTVSMDKPVGVVHYEWEGNDFSKIMIKYTSNLRYMWPYSEKVTASISYKWVPEINAAVNIGQSGELASIIGFSSKPDSFLMGQYDDFKYNKGKFTPSKTDLIQVSGVFSFDTEKANGKLNTYLVADDSGIQNAIDIYSSESKNFNQLYLKTSDYYTKLLNNSLMLTTPDTKFNTGYKWAMVRTDQFFQETPNIGTTIVAGLGTTSRGWDGNQKINGRPGYAWYFGRDAQWCGFAVNAYGGHEMVKKILDVFITYQNLNGKIFHELTTSGAVHFDASDSTPLYIILAAHYLKYSGDLEYINKIWPSLKRAMDFCYSTDTDNDGLIEITNVGHGWVEGGSLFGTHTEIYLAGTWAATLESAAYITNHLDKKGLSESYNKDAQKVKKIIDTDFWNEEGQYFYNGKMTDGSFMDAETVLAGVPVYFNAVTDPKKAFKTAAAYAGNMYTADWGVRIIPESSEKFHPRSYHGGMVWPLFTGWASLAEYKTGNYTSAYSHIMNNALIYQHWNLGGVEETLHGAKFEPAGVCSQQGWSETMVLQPVSEGMLGIVPDALSNSISLSPHFPWHWNEVKVDNILFGNHRIHMSMLKTPTTTTYEFKEVLKEGSKLNFTPSFPLGTIINKVLINGKNTEYKIVENAESIELVLGKQLLNSIMTIEVNHKNGIGAIPLINEPQPGDTNKGAKIISQQLKNNQFKVVIEGLPNTAYQFEIMSNLEIKNLTNGTIVNKKENVYTIQTKTKVSGQKYAEQIITLTLID
;
A
#
# COMPACT_ATOMS: atom_id res chain seq x y z
N MET A 1 -44.36 -17.56 42.44
CA MET A 1 -43.22 -18.25 43.08
C MET A 1 -42.22 -18.71 42.01
N THR A 2 -41.87 -17.82 41.08
CA THR A 2 -41.22 -18.19 39.80
C THR A 2 -40.40 -17.05 39.23
N ILE A 3 -39.73 -16.27 40.09
CA ILE A 3 -38.83 -15.18 39.68
C ILE A 3 -37.43 -15.31 40.32
N ASN A 4 -37.24 -16.17 41.33
CA ASN A 4 -35.92 -16.35 41.98
C ASN A 4 -34.98 -17.37 41.33
N ASN A 5 -35.46 -18.27 40.45
CA ASN A 5 -34.61 -19.32 39.87
C ASN A 5 -33.80 -18.89 38.63
N GLN A 6 -34.20 -17.83 37.90
CA GLN A 6 -33.42 -17.35 36.75
C GLN A 6 -32.22 -16.50 37.17
N THR A 7 -32.31 -15.79 38.29
CA THR A 7 -31.21 -14.97 38.82
C THR A 7 -30.14 -15.83 39.49
N GLU A 8 -30.52 -16.93 40.14
CA GLU A 8 -29.56 -17.93 40.61
C GLU A 8 -28.90 -18.69 39.45
N MET A 9 -29.64 -19.18 38.44
CA MET A 9 -29.01 -19.86 37.30
C MET A 9 -28.03 -18.96 36.52
N LYS A 10 -28.31 -17.66 36.38
CA LYS A 10 -27.36 -16.72 35.75
C LYS A 10 -26.14 -16.47 36.64
N LYS A 11 -26.30 -16.36 37.97
CA LYS A 11 -25.15 -16.26 38.88
C LYS A 11 -24.32 -17.53 38.90
N THR A 12 -24.94 -18.70 38.90
CA THR A 12 -24.22 -19.99 38.85
C THR A 12 -23.54 -20.20 37.50
N ALA A 13 -24.14 -19.77 36.39
CA ALA A 13 -23.51 -19.83 35.06
C ALA A 13 -22.34 -18.84 34.92
N THR A 14 -22.47 -17.62 35.44
CA THR A 14 -21.37 -16.64 35.45
C THR A 14 -20.25 -17.06 36.40
N ILE A 15 -20.58 -17.67 37.54
CA ILE A 15 -19.59 -18.26 38.46
C ILE A 15 -18.94 -19.50 37.83
N LEU A 16 -19.67 -20.34 37.08
CA LEU A 16 -19.07 -21.45 36.33
C LEU A 16 -18.20 -20.98 35.16
N LEU A 17 -18.55 -19.88 34.49
CA LEU A 17 -17.74 -19.27 33.42
C LEU A 17 -16.51 -18.55 33.97
N LEU A 18 -16.61 -17.92 35.16
CA LEU A 18 -15.45 -17.40 35.88
C LEU A 18 -14.59 -18.52 36.47
N LEU A 19 -15.17 -19.62 36.95
CA LEU A 19 -14.42 -20.79 37.39
C LEU A 19 -13.83 -21.56 36.21
N LEU A 20 -14.48 -21.65 35.04
CA LEU A 20 -13.87 -22.19 33.81
C LEU A 20 -12.80 -21.25 33.28
N GLY A 21 -13.00 -19.92 33.33
CA GLY A 21 -11.98 -18.94 32.95
C GLY A 21 -10.76 -19.01 33.87
N VAL A 22 -10.98 -19.11 35.18
CA VAL A 22 -9.90 -19.21 36.18
C VAL A 22 -9.28 -20.60 36.21
N THR A 23 -10.03 -21.69 35.97
CA THR A 23 -9.42 -23.03 35.82
C THR A 23 -8.81 -23.26 34.45
N LEU A 24 -9.22 -22.60 33.36
CA LEU A 24 -8.46 -22.58 32.10
C LEU A 24 -7.19 -21.70 32.21
N SER A 25 -7.22 -20.66 33.05
CA SER A 25 -6.02 -19.89 33.40
C SER A 25 -5.10 -20.61 34.40
N PHE A 26 -5.63 -21.43 35.32
CA PHE A 26 -4.83 -22.18 36.31
C PHE A 26 -4.47 -23.62 35.87
N VAL A 27 -5.21 -24.24 34.95
CA VAL A 27 -4.84 -25.55 34.33
C VAL A 27 -3.92 -25.34 33.13
N ARG A 28 -3.80 -24.11 32.59
CA ARG A 28 -2.63 -23.69 31.78
C ARG A 28 -1.43 -23.21 32.61
N CYS A 29 -1.58 -23.08 33.92
CA CYS A 29 -0.50 -22.77 34.87
C CYS A 29 -0.42 -23.87 35.94
N THR A 30 -0.10 -25.10 35.54
CA THR A 30 0.46 -26.19 36.39
C THR A 30 0.62 -27.52 35.64
N GLN A 31 0.70 -27.51 34.30
CA GLN A 31 1.69 -28.40 33.70
C GLN A 31 3.03 -27.74 33.95
N SER A 32 3.75 -28.26 34.95
CA SER A 32 5.20 -28.13 35.03
C SER A 32 5.77 -28.37 33.63
N SER A 33 6.05 -27.29 32.91
CA SER A 33 7.13 -27.32 31.93
C SER A 33 8.33 -27.71 32.76
N LYS A 34 8.78 -28.96 32.62
CA LYS A 34 10.17 -29.24 32.96
C LYS A 34 10.97 -28.18 32.21
N GLU A 35 11.63 -27.28 32.93
CA GLU A 35 12.70 -26.45 32.40
C GLU A 35 13.78 -27.40 31.87
N ASN A 36 13.57 -27.94 30.67
CA ASN A 36 14.61 -28.63 29.94
C ASN A 36 15.48 -27.54 29.31
N SER A 37 16.33 -26.92 30.13
CA SER A 37 17.38 -26.04 29.63
C SER A 37 18.21 -26.84 28.62
N SER A 38 18.31 -26.36 27.37
CA SER A 38 19.13 -27.00 26.35
C SER A 38 20.60 -26.93 26.77
N LYS A 39 21.21 -28.10 26.97
CA LYS A 39 22.63 -28.27 27.32
C LYS A 39 23.44 -28.52 26.05
N ILE A 40 24.38 -27.64 25.76
CA ILE A 40 25.10 -27.53 24.48
C ILE A 40 26.59 -27.79 24.70
N GLY A 41 27.11 -28.82 24.04
CA GLY A 41 28.54 -29.05 23.91
C GLY A 41 29.12 -28.26 22.74
N LEU A 42 30.05 -27.34 22.99
CA LEU A 42 30.64 -26.46 21.98
C LEU A 42 32.00 -26.98 21.51
N ILE A 43 32.19 -27.07 20.19
CA ILE A 43 33.47 -27.35 19.54
C ILE A 43 33.75 -26.23 18.54
N MET A 44 34.90 -25.57 18.68
CA MET A 44 35.24 -24.38 17.89
C MET A 44 36.70 -24.42 17.44
N ASP A 45 36.96 -24.02 16.19
CA ASP A 45 38.32 -23.80 15.66
C ASP A 45 38.42 -22.39 15.06
N VAL A 46 38.13 -21.38 15.89
CA VAL A 46 38.03 -19.95 15.50
C VAL A 46 38.98 -19.06 16.30
N PRO A 47 39.23 -17.81 15.85
CA PRO A 47 39.88 -16.80 16.66
C PRO A 47 39.19 -16.59 18.02
N GLU A 48 39.96 -16.16 19.02
CA GLU A 48 39.49 -15.97 20.40
C GLU A 48 38.28 -15.04 20.51
N ALA A 49 38.25 -13.95 19.73
CA ALA A 49 37.14 -13.01 19.72
C ALA A 49 35.81 -13.65 19.30
N GLU A 50 35.83 -14.50 18.27
CA GLU A 50 34.66 -15.23 17.78
C GLU A 50 34.19 -16.26 18.82
N ALA A 51 35.12 -17.02 19.40
CA ALA A 51 34.80 -17.97 20.47
C ALA A 51 34.14 -17.28 21.66
N LYS A 52 34.68 -16.13 22.09
CA LYS A 52 34.13 -15.34 23.19
C LYS A 52 32.72 -14.83 22.87
N ALA A 53 32.50 -14.30 21.66
CA ALA A 53 31.20 -13.80 21.25
C ALA A 53 30.11 -14.89 21.22
N VAL A 54 30.45 -16.10 20.76
CA VAL A 54 29.54 -17.27 20.82
C VAL A 54 29.21 -17.64 22.27
N HIS A 55 30.21 -17.62 23.17
CA HIS A 55 29.98 -17.87 24.60
C HIS A 55 29.08 -16.82 25.25
N GLU A 56 29.28 -15.54 24.92
CA GLU A 56 28.43 -14.45 25.41
C GLU A 56 27.00 -14.58 24.90
N PHE A 57 26.80 -14.90 23.61
CA PHE A 57 25.48 -15.18 23.06
C PHE A 57 24.75 -16.27 23.86
N LEU A 58 25.40 -17.41 24.09
CA LEU A 58 24.78 -18.53 24.81
C LEU A 58 24.60 -18.24 26.31
N GLY A 59 25.51 -17.51 26.93
CA GLY A 59 25.43 -17.12 28.34
C GLY A 59 24.34 -16.09 28.63
N ASN A 60 23.97 -15.28 27.64
CA ASN A 60 22.91 -14.28 27.75
C ASN A 60 21.49 -14.87 27.60
N GLN A 61 21.35 -16.17 27.34
CA GLN A 61 20.07 -16.85 27.21
C GLN A 61 19.80 -17.72 28.44
N GLU A 62 18.81 -17.36 29.26
CA GLU A 62 18.53 -18.05 30.54
C GLU A 62 18.27 -19.57 30.38
N ALA A 63 17.72 -19.99 29.24
CA ALA A 63 17.38 -21.38 28.95
C ALA A 63 18.53 -22.21 28.34
N LEU A 64 19.68 -21.61 28.02
CA LEU A 64 20.80 -22.29 27.37
C LEU A 64 21.97 -22.47 28.32
N LYS A 65 22.54 -23.68 28.37
CA LYS A 65 23.76 -23.98 29.14
C LYS A 65 24.81 -24.51 28.19
N SER A 66 25.99 -23.89 28.15
CA SER A 66 27.07 -24.31 27.26
C SER A 66 28.27 -24.89 28.02
N THR A 67 28.97 -25.84 27.40
CA THR A 67 30.22 -26.41 27.92
C THR A 67 31.18 -26.64 26.75
N ILE A 68 32.42 -26.20 26.89
CA ILE A 68 33.47 -26.42 25.87
C ILE A 68 33.87 -27.89 25.89
N LEU A 69 33.86 -28.52 24.71
CA LEU A 69 34.29 -29.90 24.52
C LEU A 69 35.74 -29.93 23.99
N ASN A 70 36.63 -30.55 24.76
CA ASN A 70 38.01 -30.78 24.38
C ASN A 70 38.20 -32.19 23.81
N LYS A 71 39.35 -32.44 23.15
CA LYS A 71 39.76 -33.78 22.75
C LYS A 71 39.85 -34.64 24.04
N ASP A 72 39.26 -35.84 24.04
CA ASP A 72 39.26 -36.83 25.14
C ASP A 72 38.07 -36.81 26.14
N VAL A 73 36.90 -36.26 25.77
CA VAL A 73 35.70 -36.28 26.62
C VAL A 73 34.70 -37.38 26.21
N ASP A 74 34.20 -38.16 27.18
CA ASP A 74 33.09 -39.10 26.98
C ASP A 74 31.75 -38.37 26.92
N LEU A 75 31.22 -38.21 25.70
CA LEU A 75 29.96 -37.50 25.43
C LEU A 75 28.74 -38.17 26.08
N GLU A 76 28.76 -39.49 26.35
CA GLU A 76 27.63 -40.19 26.96
C GLU A 76 27.55 -39.95 28.48
N SER A 77 28.67 -39.54 29.09
CA SER A 77 28.73 -39.12 30.50
C SER A 77 28.24 -37.69 30.73
N LEU A 78 28.19 -36.88 29.65
CA LEU A 78 27.69 -35.52 29.69
C LEU A 78 26.20 -35.51 29.38
N ASP A 79 25.39 -34.89 30.23
CA ASP A 79 23.96 -34.70 30.00
C ASP A 79 23.73 -33.60 28.95
N LEU A 80 24.14 -33.85 27.70
CA LEU A 80 24.01 -32.92 26.59
C LEU A 80 22.77 -33.23 25.76
N THR A 81 22.10 -32.17 25.34
CA THR A 81 20.99 -32.22 24.38
C THR A 81 21.47 -31.92 22.96
N HIS A 82 22.47 -31.03 22.84
CA HIS A 82 23.00 -30.54 21.58
C HIS A 82 24.53 -30.59 21.60
N ILE A 83 25.12 -30.77 20.42
CA ILE A 83 26.51 -30.46 20.13
C ILE A 83 26.50 -29.41 19.02
N TRP A 84 27.25 -28.33 19.17
CA TRP A 84 27.41 -27.31 18.15
C TRP A 84 28.88 -27.17 17.77
N ILE A 85 29.17 -27.43 16.50
CA ILE A 85 30.48 -27.25 15.90
C ILE A 85 30.48 -25.99 15.02
N HIS A 86 31.30 -25.01 15.39
CA HIS A 86 31.40 -23.73 14.69
C HIS A 86 32.77 -23.56 14.03
N GLN A 87 32.77 -23.34 12.70
CA GLN A 87 33.97 -23.03 11.89
C GLN A 87 35.15 -23.99 12.14
N PHE A 88 35.00 -25.28 11.81
CA PHE A 88 36.03 -26.30 12.04
C PHE A 88 36.87 -26.58 10.78
N SER A 89 38.20 -26.47 10.87
CA SER A 89 39.09 -26.59 9.69
C SER A 89 39.06 -28.00 9.06
N LYS A 90 38.96 -28.03 7.72
CA LYS A 90 38.89 -29.24 6.88
C LYS A 90 40.06 -30.22 7.09
N ASN A 91 41.19 -29.75 7.60
CA ASN A 91 42.42 -30.54 7.75
C ASN A 91 42.62 -31.16 9.14
N LYS A 92 41.70 -30.96 10.09
CA LYS A 92 41.73 -31.62 11.39
C LYS A 92 40.73 -32.78 11.39
N GLN A 93 41.21 -34.02 11.40
CA GLN A 93 40.36 -35.16 11.78
C GLN A 93 39.89 -34.91 13.23
N SER A 94 38.58 -34.82 13.44
CA SER A 94 38.05 -34.79 14.80
C SER A 94 38.25 -36.17 15.41
N ALA A 95 39.08 -36.26 16.45
CA ALA A 95 39.20 -37.48 17.27
C ALA A 95 37.86 -37.91 17.90
N MET A 96 36.81 -37.07 17.81
CA MET A 96 35.48 -37.30 18.37
C MET A 96 34.42 -37.69 17.32
N GLU A 97 34.76 -37.90 16.04
CA GLU A 97 33.78 -38.24 14.98
C GLU A 97 32.85 -39.39 15.42
N ALA A 98 33.44 -40.52 15.83
CA ALA A 98 32.68 -41.72 16.17
C ALA A 98 31.71 -41.47 17.34
N SER A 99 32.17 -40.75 18.37
CA SER A 99 31.38 -40.39 19.55
C SER A 99 30.24 -39.44 19.21
N ILE A 100 30.48 -38.42 18.38
CA ILE A 100 29.44 -37.47 17.95
C ILE A 100 28.40 -38.17 17.08
N LYS A 101 28.82 -39.01 16.13
CA LYS A 101 27.88 -39.79 15.30
C LYS A 101 27.04 -40.74 16.15
N LYS A 102 27.62 -41.35 17.19
CA LYS A 102 26.89 -42.19 18.16
C LYS A 102 25.88 -41.36 18.96
N PHE A 103 26.30 -40.20 19.47
CA PHE A 103 25.43 -39.26 20.19
C PHE A 103 24.20 -38.87 19.36
N VAL A 104 24.39 -38.45 18.10
CA VAL A 104 23.28 -38.08 17.22
C VAL A 104 22.38 -39.28 16.91
N LYS A 105 22.97 -40.45 16.62
CA LYS A 105 22.18 -41.67 16.38
C LYS A 105 21.28 -42.06 17.55
N ASN A 106 21.71 -41.74 18.78
CA ASN A 106 20.99 -42.04 20.01
C ASN A 106 19.92 -41.00 20.38
N GLY A 107 19.77 -39.91 19.62
CA GLY A 107 18.74 -38.89 19.83
C GLY A 107 19.29 -37.51 20.18
N GLY A 108 20.61 -37.35 20.28
CA GLY A 108 21.25 -36.04 20.44
C GLY A 108 21.17 -35.20 19.17
N ASN A 109 21.25 -33.88 19.31
CA ASN A 109 21.17 -32.94 18.20
C ASN A 109 22.54 -32.38 17.81
N LEU A 110 22.81 -32.19 16.52
CA LEU A 110 24.07 -31.63 16.03
C LEU A 110 23.83 -30.37 15.20
N ILE A 111 24.48 -29.27 15.57
CA ILE A 111 24.52 -28.03 14.78
C ILE A 111 25.91 -27.93 14.14
N LEU A 112 25.95 -27.74 12.83
CA LEU A 112 27.18 -27.44 12.08
C LEU A 112 27.05 -26.05 11.49
N SER A 113 28.06 -25.21 11.64
CA SER A 113 28.02 -23.85 11.08
C SER A 113 29.33 -23.48 10.39
N MET A 114 29.20 -22.75 9.27
CA MET A 114 30.30 -22.30 8.42
C MET A 114 31.18 -23.49 7.97
N GLU A 115 32.50 -23.44 8.15
CA GLU A 115 33.43 -24.51 7.69
C GLU A 115 33.08 -25.91 8.25
N ALA A 116 32.43 -25.98 9.41
CA ALA A 116 32.03 -27.25 10.01
C ALA A 116 31.02 -28.03 9.13
N MET A 117 30.36 -27.38 8.19
CA MET A 117 29.46 -28.03 7.23
C MET A 117 30.19 -29.09 6.37
N HIS A 118 31.49 -28.92 6.08
CA HIS A 118 32.30 -29.92 5.35
C HIS A 118 32.41 -31.26 6.07
N LEU A 119 32.16 -31.30 7.39
CA LEU A 119 32.14 -32.55 8.16
C LEU A 119 31.04 -33.50 7.67
N LEU A 120 29.96 -33.00 7.06
CA LEU A 120 28.93 -33.85 6.46
C LEU A 120 29.51 -34.78 5.39
N ASN A 121 30.36 -34.26 4.50
CA ASN A 121 31.04 -35.08 3.48
C ASN A 121 32.19 -35.89 4.09
N THR A 122 33.03 -35.29 4.94
CA THR A 122 34.19 -35.97 5.54
C THR A 122 33.77 -37.17 6.42
N TRP A 123 32.63 -37.08 7.11
CA TRP A 123 32.07 -38.15 7.94
C TRP A 123 31.16 -39.12 7.16
N GLY A 124 31.02 -38.94 5.85
CA GLY A 124 30.17 -39.78 5.00
C GLY A 124 28.69 -39.74 5.36
N ILE A 125 28.21 -38.63 5.92
CA ILE A 125 26.78 -38.40 6.19
C ILE A 125 26.09 -37.93 4.91
N GLU A 126 26.70 -36.99 4.20
CA GLU A 126 26.24 -36.50 2.90
C GLU A 126 27.16 -37.04 1.79
N LYS A 127 26.56 -37.68 0.79
CA LYS A 127 27.27 -38.32 -0.32
C LYS A 127 27.53 -37.36 -1.49
N ASN A 128 26.70 -36.34 -1.65
CA ASN A 128 26.83 -35.33 -2.69
C ASN A 128 27.80 -34.24 -2.21
N ASN A 129 28.71 -33.80 -3.08
CA ASN A 129 29.76 -32.87 -2.67
C ASN A 129 29.20 -31.47 -2.39
N LEU A 130 29.53 -30.92 -1.22
CA LEU A 130 29.34 -29.51 -0.92
C LEU A 130 30.36 -28.65 -1.68
N GLU A 131 29.92 -27.49 -2.17
CA GLU A 131 30.81 -26.49 -2.76
C GLU A 131 31.07 -25.35 -1.78
N SER A 132 32.13 -24.58 -2.03
CA SER A 132 32.43 -23.34 -1.33
C SER A 132 32.54 -22.20 -2.35
N LYS A 133 31.75 -21.15 -2.16
CA LYS A 133 31.80 -19.92 -2.95
C LYS A 133 32.18 -18.73 -2.06
N THR A 134 32.75 -17.71 -2.68
CA THR A 134 33.13 -16.47 -2.01
C THR A 134 32.59 -15.31 -2.81
N ASP A 135 31.86 -14.42 -2.14
CA ASP A 135 31.31 -13.21 -2.74
C ASP A 135 31.93 -11.98 -2.08
N SER A 136 32.21 -10.95 -2.87
CA SER A 136 32.60 -9.63 -2.35
C SER A 136 31.33 -8.83 -2.09
N ILE A 137 31.20 -8.34 -0.86
CA ILE A 137 30.08 -7.50 -0.42
C ILE A 137 30.62 -6.09 -0.28
N VAL A 138 30.15 -5.21 -1.14
CA VAL A 138 30.53 -3.79 -1.20
C VAL A 138 29.28 -2.97 -0.92
N ASP A 139 29.26 -2.21 0.15
CA ASP A 139 28.19 -1.30 0.49
C ASP A 139 28.35 0.01 -0.28
N GLU A 140 27.36 0.32 -1.12
CA GLU A 140 27.30 1.57 -1.88
C GLU A 140 26.30 2.55 -1.26
N GLY A 141 25.94 2.36 0.02
CA GLY A 141 25.17 3.31 0.84
C GLY A 141 23.84 2.81 1.41
N PHE A 142 23.54 1.50 1.32
CA PHE A 142 22.24 0.94 1.70
C PHE A 142 22.34 -0.19 2.74
N GLY A 143 23.55 -0.69 2.98
CA GLY A 143 23.77 -1.98 3.64
C GLY A 143 23.30 -3.13 2.77
N ARG A 144 24.05 -4.25 2.76
CA ARG A 144 23.63 -5.47 2.05
C ARG A 144 23.26 -6.54 3.06
N PRO A 145 21.99 -6.61 3.51
CA PRO A 145 21.56 -7.68 4.40
C PRO A 145 21.61 -9.01 3.64
N LEU A 146 22.32 -9.97 4.20
CA LEU A 146 22.52 -11.31 3.67
C LEU A 146 21.93 -12.32 4.64
N GLY A 147 21.23 -13.30 4.08
CA GLY A 147 20.52 -14.22 4.92
C GLY A 147 19.92 -15.42 4.24
N PHE A 148 18.91 -15.95 4.90
CA PHE A 148 18.24 -17.17 4.53
C PHE A 148 16.74 -16.96 4.50
N HIS A 149 16.03 -17.60 3.58
CA HIS A 149 14.57 -17.62 3.61
C HIS A 149 14.04 -19.04 3.50
N GLY A 150 13.06 -19.36 4.35
CA GLY A 150 12.31 -20.61 4.31
C GLY A 150 11.31 -20.65 3.16
N PHE A 151 10.76 -21.82 2.84
CA PHE A 151 9.58 -21.85 1.98
C PHE A 151 8.37 -21.52 2.86
N LYS A 152 7.74 -20.35 2.66
CA LYS A 152 6.71 -19.80 3.56
C LYS A 152 7.25 -19.59 4.98
N ASP A 153 6.96 -20.51 5.90
CA ASP A 153 7.28 -20.45 7.33
C ASP A 153 7.98 -21.73 7.80
N HIS A 154 8.86 -21.60 8.80
CA HIS A 154 9.48 -22.74 9.48
C HIS A 154 9.85 -22.31 10.91
N PRO A 155 9.78 -23.18 11.95
CA PRO A 155 10.09 -22.82 13.32
C PRO A 155 11.45 -22.13 13.54
N ILE A 156 12.48 -22.47 12.73
CA ILE A 156 13.79 -21.80 12.79
C ILE A 156 13.74 -20.30 12.45
N PHE A 157 12.69 -19.84 11.78
CA PHE A 157 12.44 -18.44 11.40
C PHE A 157 11.34 -17.78 12.24
N ASP A 158 10.98 -18.36 13.40
CA ASP A 158 9.99 -17.79 14.31
C ASP A 158 10.36 -16.36 14.78
N GLY A 159 9.44 -15.42 14.58
CA GLY A 159 9.66 -13.99 14.85
C GLY A 159 10.60 -13.28 13.87
N LEU A 160 10.97 -13.94 12.77
CA LEU A 160 11.86 -13.44 11.72
C LEU A 160 11.17 -13.43 10.33
N GLN A 161 9.84 -13.42 10.31
CA GLN A 161 9.04 -13.20 9.11
C GLN A 161 9.32 -14.21 7.98
N GLY A 162 9.56 -15.49 8.32
CA GLY A 162 9.79 -16.57 7.34
C GLY A 162 11.22 -16.67 6.81
N GLY A 163 12.08 -15.71 7.12
CA GLY A 163 13.52 -15.71 6.80
C GLY A 163 14.36 -15.21 7.96
N ALA A 164 15.63 -14.89 7.73
CA ALA A 164 16.48 -14.21 8.68
C ALA A 164 17.58 -13.48 7.92
N TYR A 165 17.90 -12.25 8.30
CA TYR A 165 19.10 -11.55 7.87
C TYR A 165 20.14 -11.55 8.99
N PRO A 166 20.79 -12.70 9.27
CA PRO A 166 21.80 -12.80 10.33
C PRO A 166 23.02 -11.90 10.10
N TRP A 167 23.19 -11.32 8.90
CA TRP A 167 24.37 -10.56 8.57
C TRP A 167 24.07 -9.29 7.76
N LYS A 168 24.28 -8.13 8.38
CA LYS A 168 24.34 -6.80 7.76
C LYS A 168 25.58 -6.09 8.30
N SER A 169 26.70 -6.24 7.59
CA SER A 169 28.00 -5.69 7.99
C SER A 169 28.02 -4.16 7.94
N LYS A 170 28.89 -3.56 8.77
CA LYS A 170 29.22 -2.13 8.70
C LYS A 170 30.37 -1.78 7.76
N GLU A 171 31.10 -2.79 7.30
CA GLU A 171 32.25 -2.63 6.40
C GLU A 171 32.17 -3.61 5.22
N ASP A 172 32.76 -3.20 4.10
CA ASP A 172 32.97 -4.03 2.92
C ASP A 172 33.86 -5.22 3.24
N HIS A 173 33.43 -6.42 2.86
CA HIS A 173 34.23 -7.62 3.09
C HIS A 173 33.79 -8.77 2.18
N LYS A 174 34.59 -9.83 2.17
CA LYS A 174 34.25 -11.09 1.50
C LYS A 174 33.50 -12.02 2.44
N VAL A 175 32.39 -12.59 1.95
CA VAL A 175 31.64 -13.63 2.66
C VAL A 175 31.88 -14.97 2.00
N LYS A 176 31.94 -16.02 2.82
CA LYS A 176 32.02 -17.40 2.35
C LYS A 176 30.66 -18.07 2.48
N LYS A 177 30.28 -18.83 1.45
CA LYS A 177 29.06 -19.63 1.39
C LYS A 177 29.41 -21.09 1.14
N ILE A 178 28.87 -21.99 1.93
CA ILE A 178 29.05 -23.44 1.79
C ILE A 178 27.66 -24.05 1.63
N GLY A 179 27.49 -24.95 0.66
CA GLY A 179 26.18 -25.51 0.37
C GLY A 179 26.10 -26.15 -1.00
N PHE A 180 24.87 -26.29 -1.49
CA PHE A 180 24.58 -26.76 -2.85
C PHE A 180 24.17 -25.58 -3.71
N PHE A 181 24.78 -25.44 -4.88
CA PHE A 181 24.52 -24.33 -5.78
C PHE A 181 24.01 -24.82 -7.14
N ASN A 182 23.39 -23.93 -7.91
CA ASN A 182 22.82 -24.24 -9.22
C ASN A 182 21.83 -25.43 -9.12
N GLU A 183 21.93 -26.41 -10.02
CA GLU A 183 21.06 -27.59 -10.06
C GLU A 183 21.50 -28.71 -9.07
N GLN A 184 22.55 -28.49 -8.26
CA GLN A 184 22.95 -29.48 -7.26
C GLN A 184 21.94 -29.53 -6.11
N LEU A 185 21.78 -30.74 -5.55
CA LEU A 185 20.89 -31.04 -4.44
C LEU A 185 21.62 -31.89 -3.39
N PRO A 186 21.25 -31.75 -2.10
CA PRO A 186 21.69 -32.70 -1.07
C PRO A 186 21.12 -34.11 -1.34
N ASP A 187 21.55 -35.10 -0.58
CA ASP A 187 20.91 -36.41 -0.57
C ASP A 187 19.49 -36.32 -0.01
N THR A 188 18.54 -36.02 -0.91
CA THR A 188 17.11 -35.85 -0.60
C THR A 188 16.44 -37.05 0.08
N THR A 189 17.12 -38.20 0.20
CA THR A 189 16.62 -39.35 0.97
C THR A 189 16.77 -39.18 2.48
N ILE A 190 17.70 -38.34 2.93
CA ILE A 190 17.99 -38.09 4.35
C ILE A 190 18.05 -36.60 4.69
N ALA A 191 18.07 -35.71 3.69
CA ALA A 191 18.25 -34.27 3.85
C ALA A 191 17.06 -33.45 3.32
N LYS A 192 16.78 -32.33 3.99
CA LYS A 192 15.77 -31.33 3.60
C LYS A 192 16.42 -29.95 3.52
N VAL A 193 15.97 -29.14 2.57
CA VAL A 193 16.42 -27.76 2.41
C VAL A 193 15.51 -26.84 3.22
N LEU A 194 16.05 -26.33 4.33
CA LEU A 194 15.34 -25.42 5.24
C LEU A 194 15.39 -23.98 4.73
N GLY A 195 16.52 -23.56 4.18
CA GLY A 195 16.76 -22.17 3.80
C GLY A 195 17.65 -22.02 2.58
N ILE A 196 17.22 -21.16 1.67
CA ILE A 196 17.99 -20.72 0.49
C ILE A 196 18.66 -19.37 0.79
N GLU A 197 19.64 -18.97 -0.02
CA GLU A 197 20.20 -17.61 0.07
C GLU A 197 19.14 -16.56 -0.24
N TRP A 198 19.12 -15.53 0.61
CA TRP A 198 18.26 -14.36 0.48
C TRP A 198 19.12 -13.11 0.58
N THR A 199 19.02 -12.24 -0.42
CA THR A 199 19.74 -10.95 -0.44
C THR A 199 18.78 -9.84 -0.81
N TYR A 200 18.70 -8.81 0.03
CA TYR A 200 17.82 -7.66 -0.15
C TYR A 200 16.31 -7.98 -0.20
N ILE A 201 15.80 -8.45 -1.33
CA ILE A 201 14.43 -8.99 -1.47
C ILE A 201 14.37 -10.19 -2.42
N THR A 202 15.50 -10.56 -3.02
CA THR A 202 15.59 -11.61 -4.04
C THR A 202 15.87 -12.96 -3.41
N PHE A 203 15.06 -13.95 -3.78
CA PHE A 203 15.27 -15.36 -3.41
C PHE A 203 16.19 -16.04 -4.42
N HIS A 204 17.35 -16.51 -3.95
CA HIS A 204 18.29 -17.28 -4.76
C HIS A 204 18.05 -18.77 -4.55
N GLU A 205 16.94 -19.29 -5.07
CA GLU A 205 16.45 -20.67 -4.86
C GLU A 205 17.48 -21.75 -5.20
N ASN A 206 18.45 -21.43 -6.06
CA ASN A 206 19.52 -22.32 -6.46
C ASN A 206 20.65 -22.46 -5.44
N ASN A 207 20.70 -21.62 -4.41
CA ASN A 207 21.76 -21.57 -3.42
C ASN A 207 21.20 -22.07 -2.08
N LYS A 208 21.37 -23.37 -1.80
CA LYS A 208 20.81 -24.05 -0.62
C LYS A 208 21.85 -24.04 0.50
N LEU A 209 21.60 -23.24 1.53
CA LEU A 209 22.60 -22.90 2.55
C LEU A 209 22.22 -23.36 3.96
N VAL A 210 20.95 -23.66 4.23
CA VAL A 210 20.50 -24.22 5.51
C VAL A 210 19.84 -25.58 5.27
N LEU A 211 20.40 -26.63 5.86
CA LEU A 211 20.01 -28.02 5.62
C LEU A 211 19.67 -28.73 6.93
N GLU A 212 18.64 -29.59 6.90
CA GLU A 212 18.31 -30.54 7.96
C GLU A 212 18.61 -31.96 7.49
N TYR A 213 19.28 -32.77 8.32
CA TYR A 213 19.46 -34.21 8.09
C TYR A 213 18.82 -35.03 9.20
N ASP A 214 18.07 -36.05 8.81
CA ASP A 214 17.59 -37.09 9.73
C ASP A 214 18.70 -38.15 9.89
N TYR A 215 19.31 -38.27 11.08
CA TYR A 215 20.46 -39.16 11.32
C TYR A 215 20.28 -40.03 12.57
N GLY A 216 19.79 -41.26 12.36
CA GLY A 216 19.38 -42.13 13.46
C GLY A 216 18.15 -41.58 14.17
N LYS A 217 18.19 -41.40 15.49
CA LYS A 217 17.09 -40.78 16.26
C LYS A 217 17.20 -39.27 16.41
N GLY A 218 18.37 -38.70 16.14
CA GLY A 218 18.65 -37.27 16.28
C GLY A 218 18.62 -36.54 14.94
N LYS A 219 18.79 -35.21 15.01
CA LYS A 219 18.81 -34.32 13.85
C LYS A 219 20.16 -33.62 13.70
N ILE A 220 20.51 -33.28 12.47
CA ILE A 220 21.63 -32.40 12.16
C ILE A 220 21.09 -31.17 11.43
N ILE A 221 21.37 -29.97 11.94
CA ILE A 221 21.14 -28.71 11.19
C ILE A 221 22.49 -28.13 10.79
N ALA A 222 22.64 -27.83 9.51
CA ALA A 222 23.86 -27.26 8.94
C ALA A 222 23.60 -25.89 8.33
N VAL A 223 24.31 -24.86 8.80
CA VAL A 223 24.22 -23.46 8.37
C VAL A 223 25.52 -23.06 7.66
N GLY A 224 25.46 -22.89 6.34
CA GLY A 224 26.66 -22.76 5.52
C GLY A 224 27.24 -21.36 5.33
N ALA A 225 26.60 -20.31 5.88
CA ALA A 225 27.01 -18.92 5.68
C ALA A 225 26.61 -17.99 6.84
N TYR A 226 27.06 -16.73 6.77
CA TYR A 226 26.53 -15.58 7.52
C TYR A 226 26.46 -15.70 9.04
N SER A 227 27.28 -16.57 9.63
CA SER A 227 27.31 -16.82 11.07
C SER A 227 28.60 -16.25 11.66
N TYR A 228 28.63 -14.93 11.85
CA TYR A 228 29.77 -14.20 12.42
C TYR A 228 29.31 -13.50 13.70
N PHE A 229 29.80 -13.93 14.85
CA PHE A 229 29.36 -13.44 16.16
C PHE A 229 30.21 -12.30 16.70
N SER A 230 31.52 -12.23 16.38
CA SER A 230 32.40 -11.18 16.92
C SER A 230 32.53 -9.94 16.04
N LYS A 231 32.01 -9.96 14.81
CA LYS A 231 32.13 -8.84 13.88
C LYS A 231 30.99 -7.85 14.04
N GLU A 232 31.24 -6.58 13.75
CA GLU A 232 30.21 -5.56 13.78
C GLU A 232 29.09 -5.83 12.78
N ASN A 233 27.86 -5.87 13.29
CA ASN A 233 26.68 -6.29 12.53
C ASN A 233 25.46 -5.51 13.01
N TYR A 234 24.73 -4.89 12.09
CA TYR A 234 23.48 -4.20 12.40
C TYR A 234 22.35 -5.17 12.81
N ASN A 235 22.46 -6.44 12.46
CA ASN A 235 21.43 -7.47 12.67
C ASN A 235 21.84 -8.55 13.68
N THR A 236 22.67 -8.22 14.67
CA THR A 236 23.08 -9.16 15.72
C THR A 236 21.89 -9.80 16.44
N HIS A 237 20.80 -9.06 16.65
CA HIS A 237 19.57 -9.59 17.26
C HIS A 237 18.90 -10.66 16.38
N GLU A 238 18.90 -10.51 15.05
CA GLU A 238 18.36 -11.53 14.15
C GLU A 238 19.26 -12.77 14.11
N LEU A 239 20.59 -12.61 14.09
CA LEU A 239 21.54 -13.72 14.20
C LEU A 239 21.27 -14.54 15.47
N HIS A 240 21.15 -13.86 16.61
CA HIS A 240 20.89 -14.50 17.90
C HIS A 240 19.52 -15.19 17.94
N ARG A 241 18.48 -14.55 17.41
CA ARG A 241 17.13 -15.15 17.33
C ARG A 241 17.14 -16.39 16.44
N PHE A 242 17.80 -16.34 15.28
CA PHE A 242 17.89 -17.47 14.35
C PHE A 242 18.53 -18.70 14.99
N TYR A 243 19.67 -18.54 15.66
CA TYR A 243 20.33 -19.66 16.35
C TYR A 243 19.55 -20.16 17.57
N THR A 244 18.86 -19.26 18.30
CA THR A 244 17.97 -19.66 19.40
C THR A 244 16.83 -20.52 18.87
N ASN A 245 16.17 -20.10 17.79
CA ASN A 245 15.10 -20.85 17.15
C ASN A 245 15.57 -22.21 16.62
N ILE A 246 16.80 -22.31 16.08
CA ILE A 246 17.40 -23.60 15.68
C ILE A 246 17.46 -24.56 16.88
N ILE A 247 17.98 -24.09 18.01
CA ILE A 247 18.13 -24.89 19.23
C ILE A 247 16.76 -25.32 19.77
N ASP A 248 15.81 -24.40 19.85
CA ASP A 248 14.45 -24.66 20.33
C ASP A 248 13.72 -25.68 19.43
N TYR A 249 13.81 -25.50 18.10
CA TYR A 249 13.24 -26.43 17.13
C TYR A 249 13.82 -27.83 17.27
N MET A 250 15.14 -27.95 17.39
CA MET A 250 15.80 -29.24 17.58
C MET A 250 15.46 -29.89 18.93
N ALA A 251 15.14 -29.09 19.96
CA ALA A 251 14.62 -29.56 21.24
C ALA A 251 13.15 -30.00 21.18
N GLY A 252 12.46 -29.81 20.04
CA GLY A 252 11.07 -30.20 19.81
C GLY A 252 10.05 -29.08 20.01
N ASP A 253 10.47 -27.83 20.25
CA ASP A 253 9.56 -26.69 20.28
C ASP A 253 9.26 -26.20 18.86
N THR A 254 8.03 -26.44 18.42
CA THR A 254 7.57 -26.05 17.08
C THR A 254 6.65 -24.84 17.10
N LYS A 255 6.22 -24.37 18.27
CA LYS A 255 5.29 -23.23 18.46
C LYS A 255 4.04 -23.25 17.55
N ASN A 256 3.61 -24.43 17.11
CA ASN A 256 2.54 -24.63 16.12
C ASN A 256 2.78 -23.95 14.75
N ILE A 257 4.03 -23.74 14.36
CA ILE A 257 4.43 -23.21 13.05
C ILE A 257 4.53 -24.36 12.03
N GLY A 258 4.20 -24.10 10.76
CA GLY A 258 4.27 -25.11 9.71
C GLY A 258 5.69 -25.62 9.46
N LEU A 259 5.83 -26.92 9.19
CA LEU A 259 7.12 -27.52 8.79
C LEU A 259 7.24 -27.51 7.26
N ASN A 260 7.50 -26.33 6.70
CA ASN A 260 7.67 -26.17 5.27
C ASN A 260 9.15 -26.25 4.86
N TYR A 261 9.38 -26.86 3.69
CA TYR A 261 10.72 -27.10 3.14
C TYR A 261 10.72 -26.75 1.65
N TRP A 262 11.86 -26.26 1.16
CA TRP A 262 12.08 -26.09 -0.27
C TRP A 262 12.13 -27.46 -0.97
N LYS A 263 11.32 -27.62 -2.01
CA LYS A 263 11.20 -28.88 -2.77
C LYS A 263 11.70 -28.67 -4.21
N TYR A 264 12.48 -29.62 -4.70
CA TYR A 264 13.12 -29.58 -6.02
C TYR A 264 12.75 -30.78 -6.90
N ALA A 265 11.60 -31.40 -6.64
CA ALA A 265 11.11 -32.49 -7.46
C ALA A 265 10.75 -31.98 -8.88
N PRO A 266 11.00 -32.76 -9.95
CA PRO A 266 10.61 -32.37 -11.30
C PRO A 266 9.12 -32.03 -11.38
N GLN A 267 8.79 -30.82 -11.84
CA GLN A 267 7.41 -30.39 -12.06
C GLN A 267 6.81 -31.18 -13.23
N LYS A 268 5.56 -31.61 -13.07
CA LYS A 268 4.78 -32.31 -14.10
C LYS A 268 3.39 -31.72 -14.20
N VAL A 269 2.78 -31.85 -15.37
CA VAL A 269 1.37 -31.56 -15.59
C VAL A 269 0.62 -32.89 -15.70
N LEU A 270 -0.29 -33.16 -14.75
CA LEU A 270 -0.90 -34.48 -14.55
C LEU A 270 -2.44 -34.42 -14.57
N PRO A 271 -3.14 -35.49 -15.01
CA PRO A 271 -4.58 -35.59 -14.80
C PRO A 271 -4.93 -35.70 -13.31
N LEU A 272 -5.90 -34.92 -12.84
CA LEU A 272 -6.42 -34.98 -11.48
C LEU A 272 -7.30 -36.23 -11.27
N LYS A 273 -7.02 -37.00 -10.22
CA LYS A 273 -7.73 -38.26 -9.91
C LYS A 273 -8.92 -38.09 -8.94
N GLN A 274 -9.10 -36.91 -8.36
CA GLN A 274 -10.16 -36.64 -7.39
C GLN A 274 -11.56 -36.86 -7.97
N GLN A 275 -12.46 -37.38 -7.13
CA GLN A 275 -13.88 -37.54 -7.42
C GLN A 275 -14.67 -36.33 -6.93
N PHE A 276 -15.76 -36.00 -7.62
CA PHE A 276 -16.55 -34.80 -7.34
C PHE A 276 -18.02 -35.19 -7.21
N SER A 277 -18.70 -34.56 -6.25
CA SER A 277 -20.15 -34.71 -6.10
C SER A 277 -20.87 -33.82 -7.10
N SER A 278 -22.04 -34.27 -7.58
CA SER A 278 -22.85 -33.46 -8.49
C SER A 278 -23.36 -32.20 -7.81
N LEU A 279 -23.20 -31.06 -8.50
CA LEU A 279 -23.64 -29.75 -8.05
C LEU A 279 -24.51 -29.11 -9.13
N ALA A 280 -25.70 -28.65 -8.73
CA ALA A 280 -26.57 -27.90 -9.63
C ALA A 280 -26.05 -26.48 -9.77
N ILE A 281 -25.65 -26.11 -10.99
CA ILE A 281 -25.18 -24.76 -11.32
C ILE A 281 -26.33 -23.96 -11.93
N SER A 282 -26.51 -22.71 -11.51
CA SER A 282 -27.55 -21.85 -12.09
C SER A 282 -27.28 -21.61 -13.57
N ASN A 283 -28.30 -21.76 -14.42
CA ASN A 283 -28.24 -21.29 -15.80
C ASN A 283 -28.04 -19.77 -15.82
N ALA A 284 -27.44 -19.25 -16.88
CA ALA A 284 -27.34 -17.80 -17.09
C ALA A 284 -28.73 -17.19 -17.26
N THR A 285 -28.97 -16.05 -16.63
CA THR A 285 -30.20 -15.25 -16.79
C THR A 285 -29.88 -13.94 -17.51
N LYS A 286 -30.89 -13.25 -18.04
CA LYS A 286 -30.67 -11.89 -18.54
C LYS A 286 -30.39 -10.97 -17.34
N TRP A 287 -29.31 -10.20 -17.36
CA TRP A 287 -28.94 -9.32 -16.25
C TRP A 287 -29.70 -7.99 -16.32
N GLN A 288 -30.37 -7.65 -15.23
CA GLN A 288 -30.99 -6.35 -15.03
C GLN A 288 -30.03 -5.48 -14.22
N LEU A 289 -29.17 -4.76 -14.93
CA LEU A 289 -28.13 -3.94 -14.28
C LEU A 289 -28.77 -2.85 -13.41
N PRO A 290 -28.24 -2.59 -12.21
CA PRO A 290 -28.73 -1.54 -11.35
C PRO A 290 -28.27 -0.19 -11.89
N LYS A 291 -28.74 0.90 -11.28
CA LYS A 291 -28.11 2.20 -11.51
C LYS A 291 -26.69 2.14 -10.96
N LEU A 292 -25.70 2.25 -11.84
CA LEU A 292 -24.28 2.24 -11.47
C LEU A 292 -23.98 3.41 -10.54
N SER A 293 -23.19 3.17 -9.49
CA SER A 293 -22.80 4.21 -8.52
C SER A 293 -22.00 5.33 -9.20
N LEU A 294 -21.06 4.94 -10.07
CA LEU A 294 -20.26 5.78 -10.93
C LEU A 294 -20.06 5.07 -12.27
N ASN A 295 -19.93 5.82 -13.37
CA ASN A 295 -19.51 5.22 -14.63
C ASN A 295 -18.86 6.23 -15.58
N LEU A 296 -17.96 5.72 -16.41
CA LEU A 296 -17.35 6.39 -17.54
C LEU A 296 -17.55 5.57 -18.79
N LYS A 297 -17.74 6.25 -19.92
CA LYS A 297 -17.99 5.61 -21.20
C LYS A 297 -16.98 6.06 -22.24
N ARG A 298 -16.54 5.12 -23.06
CA ARG A 298 -15.71 5.39 -24.23
C ARG A 298 -16.32 4.67 -25.43
N LYS A 299 -16.48 5.39 -26.54
CA LYS A 299 -17.10 4.84 -27.75
C LYS A 299 -16.23 3.77 -28.41
N GLU A 300 -14.92 3.96 -28.37
CA GLU A 300 -13.92 3.05 -28.94
C GLU A 300 -12.89 2.73 -27.88
N ALA A 301 -12.79 1.46 -27.49
CA ALA A 301 -11.81 0.97 -26.53
C ALA A 301 -10.37 1.21 -27.00
N SER A 302 -9.49 1.48 -26.04
CA SER A 302 -8.06 1.64 -26.25
C SER A 302 -7.27 0.43 -25.69
N ASN A 303 -5.94 0.50 -25.72
CA ASN A 303 -5.08 -0.49 -25.04
C ASN A 303 -4.77 -0.09 -23.59
N ASN A 304 -5.55 0.83 -23.01
CA ASN A 304 -5.38 1.21 -21.61
C ASN A 304 -5.75 0.04 -20.69
N ALA A 305 -5.06 -0.05 -19.56
CA ALA A 305 -5.30 -1.08 -18.56
C ALA A 305 -6.70 -0.90 -17.94
N THR A 306 -7.34 -2.02 -17.63
CA THR A 306 -8.60 -2.10 -16.89
C THR A 306 -8.43 -3.07 -15.73
N LEU A 307 -8.79 -2.62 -14.53
CA LEU A 307 -8.64 -3.39 -13.30
C LEU A 307 -9.98 -3.42 -12.56
N MET A 308 -10.42 -4.63 -12.22
CA MET A 308 -11.56 -4.89 -11.34
C MET A 308 -11.04 -5.59 -10.08
N THR A 309 -11.25 -5.00 -8.91
CA THR A 309 -10.70 -5.53 -7.66
C THR A 309 -11.77 -5.74 -6.60
N GLY A 310 -11.72 -6.90 -5.95
CA GLY A 310 -12.29 -7.12 -4.62
C GLY A 310 -11.16 -7.28 -3.60
N ARG A 311 -11.50 -7.64 -2.36
CA ARG A 311 -10.52 -7.88 -1.28
C ARG A 311 -9.67 -9.12 -1.53
N ARG A 312 -10.22 -10.16 -2.17
CA ARG A 312 -9.55 -11.46 -2.34
C ARG A 312 -9.11 -11.74 -3.79
N MET A 313 -9.64 -11.02 -4.77
CA MET A 313 -9.41 -11.27 -6.19
C MET A 313 -9.28 -9.97 -6.98
N MET A 314 -8.29 -9.92 -7.88
CA MET A 314 -8.09 -8.88 -8.87
C MET A 314 -8.16 -9.48 -10.27
N ILE A 315 -8.95 -8.87 -11.16
CA ILE A 315 -9.03 -9.22 -12.58
C ILE A 315 -8.41 -8.06 -13.39
N GLY A 316 -7.37 -8.34 -14.16
CA GLY A 316 -6.63 -7.36 -14.95
C GLY A 316 -6.62 -7.67 -16.46
N GLY A 317 -6.60 -6.61 -17.27
CA GLY A 317 -6.50 -6.69 -18.73
C GLY A 317 -6.54 -5.30 -19.37
N VAL A 318 -7.05 -5.21 -20.59
CA VAL A 318 -7.18 -3.94 -21.34
C VAL A 318 -8.61 -3.66 -21.79
N GLU A 319 -8.91 -2.40 -22.15
CA GLU A 319 -10.26 -2.01 -22.55
C GLU A 319 -10.81 -2.82 -23.74
N LYS A 320 -9.99 -3.23 -24.71
CA LYS A 320 -10.44 -3.90 -25.95
C LYS A 320 -11.09 -5.28 -25.77
N GLY A 321 -10.64 -6.07 -24.82
CA GLY A 321 -11.15 -7.43 -24.64
C GLY A 321 -10.17 -8.33 -23.91
N GLY A 322 -10.68 -9.50 -23.51
CA GLY A 322 -9.92 -10.50 -22.78
C GLY A 322 -9.62 -10.11 -21.33
N ILE A 323 -9.05 -11.07 -20.60
CA ILE A 323 -8.47 -10.91 -19.27
C ILE A 323 -7.05 -11.44 -19.36
N GLU A 324 -6.07 -10.58 -19.13
CA GLU A 324 -4.64 -10.95 -19.17
C GLU A 324 -4.31 -11.85 -17.99
N GLU A 325 -4.81 -11.51 -16.80
CA GLU A 325 -4.49 -12.25 -15.58
C GLU A 325 -5.52 -12.02 -14.46
N ILE A 326 -5.63 -13.03 -13.59
CA ILE A 326 -6.44 -13.00 -12.37
C ILE A 326 -5.58 -13.42 -11.20
N TRP A 327 -5.38 -12.48 -10.28
CA TRP A 327 -4.64 -12.69 -9.04
C TRP A 327 -5.61 -12.95 -7.89
N THR A 328 -5.48 -14.10 -7.26
CA THR A 328 -6.13 -14.45 -6.00
C THR A 328 -5.01 -14.53 -4.97
N ASN A 329 -4.71 -13.41 -4.32
CA ASN A 329 -3.50 -13.27 -3.53
C ASN A 329 -3.39 -14.42 -2.50
N PRO A 330 -2.25 -15.16 -2.49
CA PRO A 330 -0.94 -14.76 -3.03
C PRO A 330 -0.53 -15.36 -4.39
N PHE A 331 -1.46 -15.84 -5.25
CA PHE A 331 -1.10 -16.51 -6.50
C PHE A 331 -1.93 -16.08 -7.73
N MET A 332 -1.36 -16.28 -8.92
CA MET A 332 -2.03 -16.09 -10.20
C MET A 332 -2.91 -17.31 -10.51
N SER A 333 -4.22 -17.15 -10.32
CA SER A 333 -5.21 -18.21 -10.48
C SER A 333 -5.50 -18.54 -11.96
N PHE A 334 -5.55 -17.52 -12.82
CA PHE A 334 -5.81 -17.63 -14.24
C PHE A 334 -5.03 -16.57 -15.03
N ARG A 335 -4.80 -16.83 -16.31
CA ARG A 335 -4.27 -15.88 -17.29
C ARG A 335 -4.76 -16.20 -18.70
N ASP A 336 -4.62 -15.24 -19.59
CA ASP A 336 -4.94 -15.35 -21.02
C ASP A 336 -6.36 -15.89 -21.27
N ILE A 337 -7.36 -15.34 -20.56
CA ILE A 337 -8.76 -15.70 -20.79
C ILE A 337 -9.27 -14.89 -21.98
N GLU A 338 -9.67 -15.61 -23.03
CA GLU A 338 -10.21 -15.01 -24.25
C GLU A 338 -11.54 -15.64 -24.63
N THR A 339 -12.43 -14.80 -25.16
CA THR A 339 -13.70 -15.22 -25.73
C THR A 339 -13.67 -14.98 -27.23
N GLY A 340 -14.18 -15.96 -27.98
CA GLY A 340 -14.31 -15.89 -29.43
C GLY A 340 -15.70 -16.33 -29.87
N VAL A 341 -16.11 -15.88 -31.05
CA VAL A 341 -17.38 -16.29 -31.69
C VAL A 341 -17.10 -16.90 -33.06
N LEU A 342 -17.87 -17.93 -33.40
CA LEU A 342 -17.91 -18.51 -34.74
C LEU A 342 -19.21 -18.09 -35.42
N LEU A 343 -19.11 -17.48 -36.61
CA LEU A 343 -20.28 -17.12 -37.40
C LEU A 343 -20.84 -18.35 -38.13
N LYS A 344 -22.15 -18.41 -38.37
CA LYS A 344 -22.81 -19.52 -39.09
C LYS A 344 -22.23 -19.83 -40.47
N ASN A 345 -21.69 -18.80 -41.14
CA ASN A 345 -21.12 -18.90 -42.49
C ASN A 345 -19.58 -18.75 -42.50
N SER A 346 -18.91 -18.98 -41.37
CA SER A 346 -17.45 -18.85 -41.24
C SER A 346 -16.83 -20.13 -40.69
N ASP A 347 -15.62 -20.45 -41.17
CA ASP A 347 -14.76 -21.50 -40.61
C ASP A 347 -13.69 -20.95 -39.64
N SER A 348 -13.56 -19.62 -39.54
CA SER A 348 -12.62 -18.94 -38.63
C SER A 348 -13.34 -18.34 -37.42
N VAL A 349 -12.68 -18.44 -36.26
CA VAL A 349 -13.12 -17.81 -35.01
C VAL A 349 -12.73 -16.34 -35.03
N THR A 350 -13.66 -15.46 -34.67
CA THR A 350 -13.39 -14.06 -34.39
C THR A 350 -13.19 -13.89 -32.88
N TRP A 351 -11.97 -13.59 -32.46
CA TRP A 351 -11.66 -13.32 -31.05
C TRP A 351 -12.09 -11.89 -30.69
N LEU A 352 -12.68 -11.73 -29.50
CA LEU A 352 -13.14 -10.42 -29.05
C LEU A 352 -11.97 -9.46 -28.77
N SER A 353 -10.80 -9.99 -28.42
CA SER A 353 -9.56 -9.22 -28.23
C SER A 353 -9.04 -8.54 -29.50
N ASP A 354 -9.43 -9.06 -30.69
CA ASP A 354 -9.07 -8.47 -31.99
C ASP A 354 -10.01 -7.32 -32.41
N LEU A 355 -11.08 -7.08 -31.65
CA LEU A 355 -12.11 -6.08 -31.96
C LEU A 355 -11.95 -4.82 -31.11
N THR A 356 -12.60 -3.73 -31.55
CA THR A 356 -12.69 -2.48 -30.80
C THR A 356 -14.12 -2.28 -30.32
N PRO A 357 -14.47 -2.67 -29.08
CA PRO A 357 -15.79 -2.44 -28.51
C PRO A 357 -15.98 -0.99 -28.06
N SER A 358 -17.23 -0.63 -27.76
CA SER A 358 -17.50 0.47 -26.84
C SER A 358 -17.45 -0.05 -25.40
N ILE A 359 -17.07 0.80 -24.44
CA ILE A 359 -16.91 0.39 -23.05
C ILE A 359 -17.68 1.29 -22.08
N THR A 360 -18.15 0.68 -20.99
CA THR A 360 -18.56 1.37 -19.77
C THR A 360 -17.74 0.82 -18.61
N SER A 361 -16.95 1.68 -17.97
CA SER A 361 -16.19 1.37 -16.75
C SER A 361 -16.96 1.88 -15.55
N SER A 362 -17.14 1.04 -14.54
CA SER A 362 -17.72 1.38 -13.24
C SER A 362 -16.99 0.59 -12.14
N PRO A 363 -17.06 1.04 -10.88
CA PRO A 363 -16.50 0.27 -9.77
C PRO A 363 -17.04 -1.16 -9.70
N GLU A 364 -18.31 -1.35 -10.07
CA GLU A 364 -18.99 -2.63 -9.97
C GLU A 364 -18.79 -3.55 -11.17
N LEU A 365 -18.65 -2.95 -12.35
CA LEU A 365 -18.72 -3.63 -13.65
C LEU A 365 -17.77 -3.01 -14.67
N LEU A 366 -17.14 -3.87 -15.46
CA LEU A 366 -16.61 -3.51 -16.78
C LEU A 366 -17.55 -4.08 -17.84
N ILE A 367 -18.09 -3.22 -18.69
CA ILE A 367 -18.98 -3.61 -19.79
C ILE A 367 -18.28 -3.31 -21.11
N ARG A 368 -18.21 -4.31 -21.99
CA ARG A 368 -17.78 -4.16 -23.38
C ARG A 368 -18.92 -4.54 -24.32
N GLU A 369 -19.22 -3.68 -25.29
CA GLU A 369 -20.27 -3.92 -26.28
C GLU A 369 -19.66 -4.00 -27.67
N TYR A 370 -19.83 -5.17 -28.30
CA TYR A 370 -19.32 -5.52 -29.62
C TYR A 370 -20.47 -5.58 -30.62
N LYS A 371 -20.22 -5.09 -31.84
CA LYS A 371 -21.11 -5.29 -32.98
C LYS A 371 -20.40 -6.17 -34.01
N ILE A 372 -20.88 -7.40 -34.19
CA ILE A 372 -20.24 -8.41 -35.04
C ILE A 372 -21.29 -8.87 -36.05
N ALA A 373 -21.08 -8.55 -37.32
CA ALA A 373 -22.10 -8.69 -38.36
C ALA A 373 -23.43 -7.97 -37.96
N GLY A 374 -24.55 -8.70 -37.91
CA GLY A 374 -25.85 -8.18 -37.47
C GLY A 374 -26.13 -8.38 -35.97
N THR A 375 -25.22 -9.02 -35.23
CA THR A 375 -25.42 -9.40 -33.83
C THR A 375 -24.68 -8.45 -32.89
N VAL A 376 -25.36 -8.02 -31.83
CA VAL A 376 -24.76 -7.23 -30.73
C VAL A 376 -24.44 -8.17 -29.59
N LEU A 377 -23.19 -8.16 -29.12
CA LEU A 377 -22.71 -8.96 -28.00
C LEU A 377 -22.24 -8.03 -26.87
N LYS A 378 -22.72 -8.29 -25.67
CA LYS A 378 -22.34 -7.60 -24.44
C LYS A 378 -21.54 -8.55 -23.56
N GLU A 379 -20.33 -8.14 -23.19
CA GLU A 379 -19.49 -8.78 -22.19
C GLU A 379 -19.49 -7.93 -20.92
N ILE A 380 -19.79 -8.53 -19.77
CA ILE A 380 -19.88 -7.86 -18.47
C ILE A 380 -19.03 -8.62 -17.46
N THR A 381 -18.00 -7.96 -16.93
CA THR A 381 -17.11 -8.52 -15.91
C THR A 381 -17.40 -7.90 -14.56
N THR A 382 -17.52 -8.72 -13.52
CA THR A 382 -17.67 -8.28 -12.13
C THR A 382 -16.92 -9.21 -11.16
N VAL A 383 -16.51 -8.69 -10.02
CA VAL A 383 -15.77 -9.40 -8.97
C VAL A 383 -16.50 -9.24 -7.63
N SER A 384 -16.48 -10.28 -6.81
CA SER A 384 -17.00 -10.23 -5.44
C SER A 384 -16.14 -9.33 -4.59
N MET A 385 -16.77 -8.52 -3.72
CA MET A 385 -16.01 -7.65 -2.83
C MET A 385 -15.22 -8.41 -1.78
N ASP A 386 -15.74 -9.52 -1.25
CA ASP A 386 -15.23 -10.21 -0.06
C ASP A 386 -14.76 -11.65 -0.31
N LYS A 387 -15.08 -12.22 -1.48
CA LYS A 387 -14.78 -13.61 -1.83
C LYS A 387 -13.87 -13.69 -3.05
N PRO A 388 -13.06 -14.75 -3.20
CA PRO A 388 -12.24 -14.96 -4.38
C PRO A 388 -13.09 -15.50 -5.55
N VAL A 389 -14.06 -14.69 -5.99
CA VAL A 389 -15.06 -15.06 -7.00
C VAL A 389 -15.23 -13.93 -8.01
N GLY A 390 -15.15 -14.27 -9.30
CA GLY A 390 -15.45 -13.39 -10.42
C GLY A 390 -16.45 -14.02 -11.38
N VAL A 391 -17.16 -13.18 -12.13
CA VAL A 391 -18.08 -13.61 -13.20
C VAL A 391 -17.83 -12.79 -14.45
N VAL A 392 -17.72 -13.47 -15.58
CA VAL A 392 -17.81 -12.85 -16.91
C VAL A 392 -19.11 -13.32 -17.55
N HIS A 393 -19.99 -12.37 -17.82
CA HIS A 393 -21.32 -12.60 -18.35
C HIS A 393 -21.42 -12.11 -19.79
N TYR A 394 -21.99 -12.95 -20.64
CA TYR A 394 -22.20 -12.69 -22.06
C TYR A 394 -23.69 -12.69 -22.37
N GLU A 395 -24.16 -11.68 -23.08
CA GLU A 395 -25.50 -11.61 -23.67
C GLU A 395 -25.41 -11.17 -25.12
N TRP A 396 -26.15 -11.80 -26.03
CA TRP A 396 -26.21 -11.35 -27.42
C TRP A 396 -27.62 -11.30 -27.97
N GLU A 397 -27.84 -10.31 -28.83
CA GLU A 397 -29.09 -10.09 -29.54
C GLU A 397 -28.79 -10.15 -31.05
N GLY A 398 -29.34 -11.17 -31.71
CA GLY A 398 -29.03 -11.54 -33.10
C GLY A 398 -28.91 -13.06 -33.26
N ASN A 399 -28.70 -13.53 -34.49
CA ASN A 399 -28.66 -14.96 -34.80
C ASN A 399 -27.47 -15.36 -35.70
N ASP A 400 -26.43 -14.52 -35.81
CA ASP A 400 -25.29 -14.77 -36.69
C ASP A 400 -24.30 -15.79 -36.13
N PHE A 401 -24.27 -15.97 -34.80
CA PHE A 401 -23.30 -16.84 -34.13
C PHE A 401 -23.80 -18.30 -34.14
N SER A 402 -22.92 -19.24 -34.50
CA SER A 402 -23.14 -20.69 -34.35
C SER A 402 -22.51 -21.24 -33.08
N LYS A 403 -21.36 -20.69 -32.66
CA LYS A 403 -20.66 -21.06 -31.42
C LYS A 403 -20.12 -19.82 -30.71
N ILE A 404 -20.07 -19.90 -29.39
CA ILE A 404 -19.24 -19.05 -28.54
C ILE A 404 -18.17 -19.93 -27.89
N MET A 405 -16.94 -19.45 -27.81
CA MET A 405 -15.78 -20.20 -27.34
C MET A 405 -15.08 -19.42 -26.24
N ILE A 406 -14.62 -20.13 -25.21
CA ILE A 406 -13.83 -19.57 -24.13
C ILE A 406 -12.55 -20.39 -24.01
N LYS A 407 -11.40 -19.73 -24.01
CA LYS A 407 -10.12 -20.36 -23.65
C LYS A 407 -9.50 -19.66 -22.44
N TYR A 408 -8.69 -20.41 -21.69
CA TYR A 408 -7.95 -19.90 -20.53
C TYR A 408 -6.64 -20.66 -20.36
N THR A 409 -5.71 -20.07 -19.59
CA THR A 409 -4.50 -20.70 -19.08
C THR A 409 -4.40 -20.54 -17.56
N SER A 410 -3.79 -21.50 -16.86
CA SER A 410 -3.46 -21.40 -15.44
C SER A 410 -2.08 -22.00 -15.18
N ASN A 411 -1.24 -21.26 -14.47
CA ASN A 411 0.09 -21.71 -14.01
C ASN A 411 0.19 -21.75 -12.48
N LEU A 412 -0.83 -21.25 -11.75
CA LEU A 412 -0.88 -21.21 -10.28
C LEU A 412 0.39 -20.62 -9.66
N ARG A 413 1.00 -19.65 -10.36
CA ARG A 413 2.26 -19.04 -9.95
C ARG A 413 2.07 -18.24 -8.67
N TYR A 414 2.89 -18.48 -7.65
CA TYR A 414 2.99 -17.59 -6.50
C TYR A 414 3.47 -16.19 -6.91
N MET A 415 2.97 -15.17 -6.20
CA MET A 415 3.49 -13.82 -6.30
C MET A 415 4.99 -13.84 -6.02
N TRP A 416 5.71 -13.07 -6.83
CA TRP A 416 7.10 -12.70 -6.58
C TRP A 416 7.34 -12.40 -5.08
N PRO A 417 8.48 -12.78 -4.46
CA PRO A 417 9.77 -13.17 -5.08
C PRO A 417 9.94 -14.64 -5.40
N TYR A 418 8.92 -15.48 -5.19
CA TYR A 418 8.98 -16.88 -5.63
C TYR A 418 9.06 -16.97 -7.16
N SER A 419 9.91 -17.88 -7.64
CA SER A 419 10.01 -18.18 -9.07
C SER A 419 8.82 -19.01 -9.56
N GLU A 420 8.63 -19.09 -10.89
CA GLU A 420 7.66 -20.00 -11.52
C GLU A 420 7.94 -21.48 -11.22
N LYS A 421 9.16 -21.81 -10.79
CA LYS A 421 9.57 -23.19 -10.49
C LYS A 421 9.06 -23.67 -9.13
N VAL A 422 8.61 -22.75 -8.28
CA VAL A 422 8.19 -23.04 -6.90
C VAL A 422 6.83 -23.74 -6.86
N THR A 423 5.91 -23.36 -7.75
CA THR A 423 4.62 -24.02 -7.85
C THR A 423 4.86 -25.47 -8.27
N ALA A 424 4.67 -26.43 -7.37
CA ALA A 424 4.88 -27.85 -7.69
C ALA A 424 4.00 -28.32 -8.87
N SER A 425 4.10 -29.61 -9.20
CA SER A 425 3.29 -30.23 -10.28
C SER A 425 1.83 -29.79 -10.28
N ILE A 426 1.32 -29.40 -11.45
CA ILE A 426 -0.08 -29.00 -11.65
C ILE A 426 -0.90 -30.22 -12.01
N SER A 427 -2.05 -30.40 -11.36
CA SER A 427 -3.04 -31.41 -11.75
C SER A 427 -4.33 -30.77 -12.23
N TYR A 428 -4.95 -31.34 -13.26
CA TYR A 428 -6.15 -30.75 -13.87
C TYR A 428 -7.20 -31.77 -14.28
N LYS A 429 -8.47 -31.38 -14.30
CA LYS A 429 -9.59 -32.23 -14.77
C LYS A 429 -10.80 -31.38 -15.18
N TRP A 430 -11.44 -31.76 -16.27
CA TRP A 430 -12.81 -31.33 -16.57
C TRP A 430 -13.77 -32.18 -15.75
N VAL A 431 -14.66 -31.53 -15.01
CA VAL A 431 -15.57 -32.17 -14.05
C VAL A 431 -17.02 -31.91 -14.49
N PRO A 432 -17.64 -32.83 -15.24
CA PRO A 432 -19.03 -32.70 -15.69
C PRO A 432 -20.04 -32.53 -14.54
N GLU A 433 -19.74 -33.10 -13.37
CA GLU A 433 -20.60 -33.11 -12.18
C GLU A 433 -20.86 -31.71 -11.62
N ILE A 434 -19.92 -30.78 -11.82
CA ILE A 434 -20.02 -29.38 -11.38
C ILE A 434 -19.90 -28.39 -12.56
N ASN A 435 -19.88 -28.92 -13.79
CA ASN A 435 -19.72 -28.19 -15.05
C ASN A 435 -18.54 -27.19 -15.06
N ALA A 436 -17.36 -27.65 -14.62
CA ALA A 436 -16.18 -26.78 -14.49
C ALA A 436 -14.87 -27.52 -14.80
N ALA A 437 -13.85 -26.76 -15.19
CA ALA A 437 -12.46 -27.21 -15.18
C ALA A 437 -11.81 -26.83 -13.84
N VAL A 438 -11.11 -27.80 -13.24
CA VAL A 438 -10.43 -27.66 -11.96
C VAL A 438 -8.94 -27.85 -12.17
N ASN A 439 -8.14 -26.88 -11.72
CA ASN A 439 -6.68 -26.92 -11.71
C ASN A 439 -6.20 -26.82 -10.26
N ILE A 440 -5.23 -27.66 -9.89
CA ILE A 440 -4.60 -27.61 -8.57
C ILE A 440 -3.08 -27.64 -8.68
N GLY A 441 -2.42 -26.97 -7.76
CA GLY A 441 -0.96 -26.84 -7.67
C GLY A 441 -0.51 -26.95 -6.24
N GLN A 442 0.81 -26.98 -6.04
CA GLN A 442 1.42 -27.05 -4.71
C GLN A 442 0.83 -28.15 -3.82
N SER A 443 0.81 -29.39 -4.33
CA SER A 443 0.26 -30.55 -3.63
C SER A 443 -1.23 -30.42 -3.24
N GLY A 444 -1.99 -29.59 -3.97
CA GLY A 444 -3.44 -29.40 -3.76
C GLY A 444 -3.81 -28.22 -2.88
N GLU A 445 -2.83 -27.46 -2.39
CA GLU A 445 -3.03 -26.23 -1.62
C GLU A 445 -3.60 -25.09 -2.48
N LEU A 446 -3.04 -24.89 -3.68
CA LEU A 446 -3.56 -23.89 -4.62
C LEU A 446 -4.61 -24.54 -5.52
N ALA A 447 -5.77 -23.92 -5.65
CA ALA A 447 -6.84 -24.39 -6.50
C ALA A 447 -7.49 -23.25 -7.31
N SER A 448 -7.80 -23.53 -8.58
CA SER A 448 -8.60 -22.65 -9.42
C SER A 448 -9.68 -23.46 -10.17
N ILE A 449 -10.88 -22.89 -10.22
CA ILE A 449 -12.08 -23.48 -10.82
C ILE A 449 -12.65 -22.47 -11.82
N ILE A 450 -12.72 -22.86 -13.09
CA ILE A 450 -13.43 -22.13 -14.13
C ILE A 450 -14.68 -22.92 -14.54
N GLY A 451 -15.84 -22.40 -14.15
CA GLY A 451 -17.15 -23.01 -14.37
C GLY A 451 -17.96 -22.31 -15.44
N PHE A 452 -18.98 -22.98 -15.95
CA PHE A 452 -19.86 -22.43 -16.98
C PHE A 452 -21.34 -22.63 -16.65
N SER A 453 -22.17 -21.68 -17.08
CA SER A 453 -23.63 -21.78 -16.95
C SER A 453 -24.29 -22.77 -17.92
N SER A 454 -23.58 -23.17 -18.98
CA SER A 454 -24.03 -24.13 -20.00
C SER A 454 -23.00 -25.24 -20.16
N LYS A 455 -23.43 -26.43 -20.56
CA LYS A 455 -22.50 -27.53 -20.86
C LYS A 455 -21.81 -27.28 -22.19
N PRO A 456 -20.47 -27.41 -22.30
CA PRO A 456 -19.78 -27.31 -23.58
C PRO A 456 -20.14 -28.49 -24.48
N ASP A 457 -20.26 -28.26 -25.79
CA ASP A 457 -20.44 -29.35 -26.77
C ASP A 457 -19.12 -30.08 -27.04
N SER A 458 -18.02 -29.32 -27.01
CA SER A 458 -16.67 -29.84 -27.14
C SER A 458 -15.71 -29.01 -26.31
N PHE A 459 -14.68 -29.66 -25.80
CA PHE A 459 -13.59 -29.01 -25.09
C PHE A 459 -12.28 -29.76 -25.31
N LEU A 460 -11.17 -29.09 -25.09
CA LEU A 460 -9.84 -29.67 -25.05
C LEU A 460 -9.04 -28.99 -23.95
N MET A 461 -8.32 -29.76 -23.14
CA MET A 461 -7.51 -29.23 -22.04
C MET A 461 -6.25 -30.07 -21.82
N GLY A 462 -5.15 -29.41 -21.47
CA GLY A 462 -3.86 -30.05 -21.22
C GLY A 462 -2.71 -29.06 -21.12
N GLN A 463 -1.48 -29.58 -21.18
CA GLN A 463 -0.26 -28.77 -21.20
C GLN A 463 -0.03 -28.22 -22.61
N TYR A 464 -0.63 -27.06 -22.89
CA TYR A 464 -0.68 -26.44 -24.22
C TYR A 464 -0.36 -24.94 -24.13
N ASP A 465 0.16 -24.36 -25.22
CA ASP A 465 0.35 -22.92 -25.36
C ASP A 465 -0.87 -22.22 -25.96
N ASP A 466 -1.51 -22.84 -26.96
CA ASP A 466 -2.63 -22.24 -27.69
C ASP A 466 -3.47 -23.31 -28.41
N PHE A 467 -4.59 -22.90 -29.01
CA PHE A 467 -5.54 -23.75 -29.71
C PHE A 467 -5.90 -23.19 -31.09
N LYS A 468 -5.79 -24.04 -32.13
CA LYS A 468 -6.29 -23.73 -33.47
C LYS A 468 -7.63 -24.41 -33.71
N TYR A 469 -8.59 -23.66 -34.25
CA TYR A 469 -9.88 -24.17 -34.67
C TYR A 469 -9.91 -24.35 -36.19
N ASN A 470 -10.28 -25.55 -36.66
CA ASN A 470 -10.45 -25.83 -38.08
C ASN A 470 -11.56 -26.87 -38.27
N LYS A 471 -12.56 -26.56 -39.12
CA LYS A 471 -13.66 -27.46 -39.50
C LYS A 471 -14.29 -28.23 -38.33
N GLY A 472 -14.62 -27.52 -37.24
CA GLY A 472 -15.30 -28.13 -36.09
C GLY A 472 -14.40 -28.79 -35.05
N LYS A 473 -13.06 -28.75 -35.21
CA LYS A 473 -12.12 -29.44 -34.31
C LYS A 473 -11.04 -28.50 -33.78
N PHE A 474 -10.73 -28.61 -32.49
CA PHE A 474 -9.57 -27.98 -31.87
C PHE A 474 -8.31 -28.83 -32.03
N THR A 475 -7.21 -28.19 -32.39
CA THR A 475 -5.86 -28.77 -32.40
C THR A 475 -4.97 -27.94 -31.47
N PRO A 476 -4.35 -28.53 -30.44
CA PRO A 476 -3.55 -27.79 -29.49
C PRO A 476 -2.09 -27.64 -29.97
N SER A 477 -1.44 -26.57 -29.55
CA SER A 477 0.02 -26.40 -29.60
C SER A 477 0.60 -26.90 -28.28
N LYS A 478 1.49 -27.91 -28.30
CA LYS A 478 2.14 -28.41 -27.08
C LYS A 478 3.19 -27.45 -26.56
N THR A 479 3.39 -27.45 -25.24
CA THR A 479 4.38 -26.64 -24.55
C THR A 479 5.15 -27.46 -23.52
N ASP A 480 6.35 -27.01 -23.18
CA ASP A 480 7.16 -27.50 -22.06
C ASP A 480 6.95 -26.68 -20.77
N LEU A 481 6.26 -25.53 -20.87
CA LEU A 481 5.88 -24.72 -19.71
C LEU A 481 4.98 -25.49 -18.74
N ILE A 482 5.19 -25.26 -17.44
CA ILE A 482 4.35 -25.83 -16.38
C ILE A 482 3.07 -25.00 -16.28
N GLN A 483 2.13 -25.32 -17.16
CA GLN A 483 0.82 -24.69 -17.22
C GLN A 483 -0.24 -25.67 -17.72
N VAL A 484 -1.51 -25.32 -17.49
CA VAL A 484 -2.67 -26.00 -18.06
C VAL A 484 -3.52 -24.97 -18.79
N SER A 485 -3.86 -25.28 -20.03
CA SER A 485 -4.75 -24.46 -20.83
C SER A 485 -5.94 -25.29 -21.29
N GLY A 486 -7.11 -24.65 -21.37
CA GLY A 486 -8.35 -25.26 -21.82
C GLY A 486 -9.09 -24.37 -22.80
N VAL A 487 -9.78 -24.99 -23.78
CA VAL A 487 -10.72 -24.32 -24.69
C VAL A 487 -12.05 -25.07 -24.68
N PHE A 488 -13.15 -24.31 -24.60
CA PHE A 488 -14.52 -24.80 -24.47
C PHE A 488 -15.40 -24.14 -25.52
N SER A 489 -16.21 -24.93 -26.22
CA SER A 489 -17.13 -24.45 -27.26
C SER A 489 -18.57 -24.73 -26.87
N PHE A 490 -19.44 -23.74 -27.02
CA PHE A 490 -20.84 -23.78 -26.64
C PHE A 490 -21.74 -23.46 -27.83
N ASP A 491 -22.78 -24.28 -28.02
CA ASP A 491 -23.85 -24.01 -28.98
C ASP A 491 -24.65 -22.76 -28.58
N THR A 492 -24.73 -21.80 -29.50
CA THR A 492 -25.44 -20.54 -29.23
C THR A 492 -26.96 -20.73 -29.16
N GLU A 493 -27.51 -21.76 -29.81
CA GLU A 493 -28.94 -22.09 -29.71
C GLU A 493 -29.25 -22.71 -28.33
N LYS A 494 -28.38 -23.59 -27.82
CA LYS A 494 -28.54 -24.16 -26.46
C LYS A 494 -28.31 -23.12 -25.36
N ALA A 495 -27.36 -22.22 -25.56
CA ALA A 495 -27.08 -21.13 -24.62
C ALA A 495 -28.19 -20.07 -24.60
N ASN A 496 -29.07 -20.04 -25.62
CA ASN A 496 -30.26 -19.18 -25.68
C ASN A 496 -29.94 -17.70 -25.39
N GLY A 497 -28.95 -17.17 -26.12
CA GLY A 497 -28.58 -15.75 -26.09
C GLY A 497 -27.67 -15.32 -24.93
N LYS A 498 -27.22 -16.23 -24.06
CA LYS A 498 -26.49 -15.88 -22.83
C LYS A 498 -25.55 -16.96 -22.33
N LEU A 499 -24.45 -16.55 -21.70
CA LEU A 499 -23.48 -17.46 -21.10
C LEU A 499 -22.76 -16.77 -19.94
N ASN A 500 -22.63 -17.44 -18.79
CA ASN A 500 -21.72 -17.02 -17.73
C ASN A 500 -20.51 -17.94 -17.65
N THR A 501 -19.36 -17.31 -17.40
CA THR A 501 -18.11 -17.91 -16.95
C THR A 501 -17.93 -17.56 -15.48
N TYR A 502 -17.72 -18.58 -14.64
CA TYR A 502 -17.52 -18.43 -13.19
C TYR A 502 -16.05 -18.68 -12.87
N LEU A 503 -15.43 -17.77 -12.13
CA LEU A 503 -14.00 -17.80 -11.81
C LEU A 503 -13.87 -17.87 -10.30
N VAL A 504 -13.38 -18.99 -9.77
CA VAL A 504 -13.20 -19.19 -8.32
C VAL A 504 -11.79 -19.71 -8.07
N ALA A 505 -11.13 -19.24 -7.03
CA ALA A 505 -9.82 -19.73 -6.64
C ALA A 505 -9.62 -19.65 -5.13
N ASP A 506 -8.70 -20.45 -4.61
CA ASP A 506 -8.35 -20.43 -3.19
C ASP A 506 -6.96 -21.05 -2.95
N ASP A 507 -6.30 -20.61 -1.88
CA ASP A 507 -4.97 -21.06 -1.45
C ASP A 507 -4.98 -21.93 -0.18
N SER A 508 -6.17 -22.26 0.36
CA SER A 508 -6.29 -23.16 1.51
C SER A 508 -6.64 -24.62 1.14
N GLY A 509 -6.75 -24.90 -0.15
CA GLY A 509 -6.91 -26.24 -0.70
C GLY A 509 -8.13 -26.44 -1.61
N ILE A 510 -8.08 -27.52 -2.40
CA ILE A 510 -9.13 -27.86 -3.38
C ILE A 510 -10.54 -27.94 -2.79
N GLN A 511 -10.70 -28.46 -1.57
CA GLN A 511 -12.03 -28.62 -0.97
C GLN A 511 -12.66 -27.27 -0.66
N ASN A 512 -11.89 -26.31 -0.14
CA ASN A 512 -12.41 -24.99 0.17
C ASN A 512 -12.79 -24.23 -1.12
N ALA A 513 -12.00 -24.35 -2.20
CA ALA A 513 -12.38 -23.81 -3.50
C ALA A 513 -13.72 -24.38 -4.01
N ILE A 514 -13.94 -25.69 -3.85
CA ILE A 514 -15.23 -26.34 -4.19
C ILE A 514 -16.36 -25.83 -3.30
N ASP A 515 -16.12 -25.65 -2.00
CA ASP A 515 -17.12 -25.17 -1.06
C ASP A 515 -17.54 -23.72 -1.37
N ILE A 516 -16.58 -22.85 -1.73
CA ILE A 516 -16.84 -21.49 -2.23
C ILE A 516 -17.68 -21.55 -3.50
N TYR A 517 -17.25 -22.34 -4.50
CA TYR A 517 -17.97 -22.50 -5.77
C TYR A 517 -19.40 -23.02 -5.57
N SER A 518 -19.57 -23.99 -4.67
CA SER A 518 -20.87 -24.54 -4.26
C SER A 518 -21.75 -23.50 -3.60
N SER A 519 -21.20 -22.72 -2.65
CA SER A 519 -21.94 -21.69 -1.93
C SER A 519 -22.43 -20.56 -2.84
N GLU A 520 -21.69 -20.24 -3.91
CA GLU A 520 -22.05 -19.19 -4.87
C GLU A 520 -22.81 -19.70 -6.10
N SER A 521 -22.98 -21.02 -6.26
CA SER A 521 -23.64 -21.67 -7.42
C SER A 521 -25.04 -21.14 -7.76
N LYS A 522 -25.75 -20.57 -6.77
CA LYS A 522 -27.08 -19.95 -6.93
C LYS A 522 -27.04 -18.42 -7.02
N ASN A 523 -25.91 -17.81 -6.68
CA ASN A 523 -25.75 -16.36 -6.53
C ASN A 523 -24.94 -15.72 -7.68
N PHE A 524 -24.30 -16.50 -8.55
CA PHE A 524 -23.47 -15.94 -9.63
C PHE A 524 -24.21 -14.92 -10.52
N ASN A 525 -25.49 -15.14 -10.81
CA ASN A 525 -26.31 -14.20 -11.60
C ASN A 525 -26.66 -12.89 -10.85
N GLN A 526 -26.33 -12.78 -9.57
CA GLN A 526 -26.65 -11.63 -8.72
C GLN A 526 -25.40 -11.00 -8.10
N LEU A 527 -24.20 -11.45 -8.46
CA LEU A 527 -22.95 -10.97 -7.88
C LEU A 527 -22.81 -9.44 -8.02
N TYR A 528 -23.18 -8.91 -9.20
CA TYR A 528 -23.14 -7.47 -9.48
C TYR A 528 -24.03 -6.63 -8.55
N LEU A 529 -25.14 -7.18 -8.04
CA LEU A 529 -26.04 -6.48 -7.12
C LEU A 529 -25.36 -6.27 -5.76
N LYS A 530 -24.63 -7.29 -5.26
CA LYS A 530 -23.88 -7.21 -4.01
C LYS A 530 -22.77 -6.16 -4.11
N THR A 531 -22.03 -6.16 -5.23
CA THR A 531 -20.97 -5.18 -5.48
C THR A 531 -21.54 -3.76 -5.60
N SER A 532 -22.69 -3.57 -6.25
CA SER A 532 -23.36 -2.27 -6.34
C SER A 532 -23.91 -1.76 -5.00
N ASP A 533 -24.48 -2.64 -4.18
CA ASP A 533 -24.89 -2.30 -2.82
C ASP A 533 -23.68 -1.87 -1.96
N TYR A 534 -22.54 -2.56 -2.10
CA TYR A 534 -21.31 -2.20 -1.40
C TYR A 534 -20.85 -0.77 -1.72
N TYR A 535 -20.64 -0.43 -2.99
CA TYR A 535 -20.14 0.91 -3.35
C TYR A 535 -21.17 2.01 -3.09
N THR A 536 -22.46 1.72 -3.22
CA THR A 536 -23.52 2.65 -2.80
C THR A 536 -23.42 2.94 -1.30
N LYS A 537 -23.21 1.91 -0.47
CA LYS A 537 -23.02 2.08 0.98
C LYS A 537 -21.73 2.79 1.32
N LEU A 538 -20.63 2.51 0.62
CA LEU A 538 -19.36 3.21 0.80
C LEU A 538 -19.57 4.72 0.61
N LEU A 539 -20.10 5.14 -0.54
CA LEU A 539 -20.32 6.55 -0.85
C LEU A 539 -21.33 7.23 0.09
N ASN A 540 -22.36 6.51 0.54
CA ASN A 540 -23.38 7.07 1.44
C ASN A 540 -22.92 7.20 2.89
N ASN A 541 -21.94 6.40 3.33
CA ASN A 541 -21.50 6.35 4.72
C ASN A 541 -20.18 7.06 4.99
N SER A 542 -19.40 7.37 3.95
CA SER A 542 -18.15 8.11 4.02
C SER A 542 -18.35 9.62 3.92
N LEU A 543 -17.32 10.39 4.30
CA LEU A 543 -17.27 11.85 4.09
C LEU A 543 -17.56 12.19 2.63
N MET A 544 -18.60 12.97 2.35
CA MET A 544 -19.04 13.25 0.99
C MET A 544 -19.36 14.72 0.80
N LEU A 545 -18.96 15.29 -0.34
CA LEU A 545 -19.24 16.67 -0.69
C LEU A 545 -20.19 16.74 -1.88
N THR A 546 -21.14 17.67 -1.80
CA THR A 546 -21.96 18.11 -2.94
C THR A 546 -21.77 19.60 -3.12
N THR A 547 -21.15 19.98 -4.23
CA THR A 547 -20.80 21.37 -4.57
C THR A 547 -21.40 21.75 -5.93
N PRO A 548 -21.35 23.04 -6.33
CA PRO A 548 -21.78 23.46 -7.67
C PRO A 548 -20.83 22.97 -8.78
N ASP A 549 -19.61 22.55 -8.42
CA ASP A 549 -18.63 22.00 -9.35
C ASP A 549 -18.85 20.48 -9.52
N THR A 550 -19.55 20.14 -10.60
CA THR A 550 -19.84 18.74 -10.94
C THR A 550 -18.59 17.91 -11.26
N LYS A 551 -17.50 18.53 -11.73
CA LYS A 551 -16.24 17.84 -12.02
C LYS A 551 -15.53 17.46 -10.73
N PHE A 552 -15.46 18.40 -9.78
CA PHE A 552 -14.98 18.14 -8.42
C PHE A 552 -15.76 17.00 -7.76
N ASN A 553 -17.09 17.09 -7.74
CA ASN A 553 -17.95 16.06 -7.13
C ASN A 553 -17.72 14.67 -7.73
N THR A 554 -17.48 14.59 -9.04
CA THR A 554 -17.27 13.31 -9.73
C THR A 554 -15.87 12.77 -9.49
N GLY A 555 -14.84 13.61 -9.59
CA GLY A 555 -13.44 13.23 -9.32
C GLY A 555 -13.23 12.77 -7.88
N TYR A 556 -13.82 13.46 -6.90
CA TYR A 556 -13.77 13.07 -5.48
C TYR A 556 -14.36 11.67 -5.23
N LYS A 557 -15.50 11.36 -5.84
CA LYS A 557 -16.14 10.04 -5.72
C LYS A 557 -15.30 8.93 -6.36
N TRP A 558 -14.71 9.19 -7.52
CA TRP A 558 -13.81 8.23 -8.17
C TRP A 558 -12.59 7.93 -7.31
N ALA A 559 -11.91 8.98 -6.81
CA ALA A 559 -10.77 8.82 -5.93
C ALA A 559 -11.10 7.99 -4.68
N MET A 560 -12.24 8.24 -4.03
CA MET A 560 -12.69 7.46 -2.88
C MET A 560 -12.88 5.98 -3.20
N VAL A 561 -13.59 5.69 -4.30
CA VAL A 561 -13.85 4.30 -4.69
C VAL A 561 -12.57 3.58 -5.10
N ARG A 562 -11.65 4.27 -5.78
CA ARG A 562 -10.36 3.70 -6.14
C ARG A 562 -9.46 3.46 -4.93
N THR A 563 -9.41 4.40 -3.96
CA THR A 563 -8.72 4.15 -2.68
C THR A 563 -9.22 2.87 -2.03
N ASP A 564 -10.54 2.67 -1.97
CA ASP A 564 -11.13 1.45 -1.40
C ASP A 564 -10.68 0.18 -2.15
N GLN A 565 -10.53 0.24 -3.47
CA GLN A 565 -10.13 -0.88 -4.32
C GLN A 565 -8.69 -1.37 -4.12
N PHE A 566 -7.82 -0.58 -3.49
CA PHE A 566 -6.46 -1.01 -3.13
C PHE A 566 -6.40 -1.91 -1.89
N PHE A 567 -7.46 -1.96 -1.07
CA PHE A 567 -7.48 -2.90 0.04
C PHE A 567 -7.55 -4.33 -0.45
N GLN A 568 -6.57 -5.12 -0.03
CA GLN A 568 -6.48 -6.56 -0.28
C GLN A 568 -6.42 -7.29 1.06
N GLU A 569 -7.03 -8.47 1.10
CA GLU A 569 -6.94 -9.42 2.19
C GLU A 569 -6.11 -10.59 1.69
N THR A 570 -4.98 -10.86 2.34
CA THR A 570 -4.10 -11.98 1.99
C THR A 570 -4.01 -12.94 3.16
N PRO A 571 -4.21 -14.26 2.97
CA PRO A 571 -4.23 -15.20 4.06
C PRO A 571 -2.87 -15.24 4.75
N ASN A 572 -2.88 -15.42 6.06
CA ASN A 572 -1.71 -15.38 6.94
C ASN A 572 -0.99 -14.02 7.03
N ILE A 573 -1.35 -13.02 6.20
CA ILE A 573 -0.84 -11.65 6.30
C ILE A 573 -1.86 -10.72 6.97
N GLY A 574 -3.11 -10.73 6.51
CA GLY A 574 -4.17 -9.84 6.97
C GLY A 574 -4.73 -8.95 5.86
N THR A 575 -5.49 -7.92 6.26
CA THR A 575 -6.06 -6.91 5.35
C THR A 575 -5.25 -5.63 5.43
N THR A 576 -4.71 -5.17 4.32
CA THR A 576 -4.08 -3.84 4.22
C THR A 576 -4.13 -3.34 2.78
N ILE A 577 -3.58 -2.17 2.52
CA ILE A 577 -3.63 -1.50 1.22
C ILE A 577 -2.36 -1.81 0.40
N VAL A 578 -2.52 -2.28 -0.84
CA VAL A 578 -1.38 -2.43 -1.75
C VAL A 578 -0.96 -1.07 -2.32
N ALA A 579 0.33 -0.89 -2.59
CA ALA A 579 0.88 0.38 -3.06
C ALA A 579 0.32 0.79 -4.43
N GLY A 580 0.26 -0.16 -5.36
CA GLY A 580 -0.15 0.05 -6.74
C GLY A 580 -0.86 -1.16 -7.33
N LEU A 581 -1.61 -0.94 -8.41
CA LEU A 581 -2.25 -2.01 -9.16
C LEU A 581 -1.98 -1.82 -10.65
N GLY A 582 -1.67 -2.93 -11.31
CA GLY A 582 -1.39 -2.98 -12.74
C GLY A 582 -1.50 -4.40 -13.27
N THR A 583 -1.00 -4.62 -14.47
CA THR A 583 -0.79 -5.97 -15.01
C THR A 583 0.69 -6.33 -14.93
N THR A 584 1.03 -7.62 -14.90
CA THR A 584 2.42 -8.11 -14.91
C THR A 584 3.18 -7.63 -16.16
N SER A 585 2.47 -7.34 -17.26
CA SER A 585 3.02 -6.74 -18.47
C SER A 585 3.53 -5.31 -18.30
N ARG A 586 3.05 -4.57 -17.30
CA ARG A 586 3.45 -3.19 -17.00
C ARG A 586 4.34 -3.04 -15.76
N GLY A 587 4.57 -4.11 -15.00
CA GLY A 587 5.33 -4.04 -13.75
C GLY A 587 6.83 -3.79 -13.96
N TRP A 588 7.49 -3.31 -12.90
CA TRP A 588 8.94 -3.13 -12.81
C TRP A 588 9.65 -4.43 -13.21
N ASP A 589 10.48 -4.38 -14.24
CA ASP A 589 11.24 -5.54 -14.70
C ASP A 589 12.38 -5.89 -13.73
N GLY A 590 12.83 -4.94 -12.90
CA GLY A 590 13.77 -5.13 -11.80
C GLY A 590 15.08 -5.85 -12.20
N ASN A 591 15.43 -5.83 -13.48
CA ASN A 591 16.45 -6.71 -14.09
C ASN A 591 16.24 -8.22 -13.85
N GLN A 592 14.99 -8.68 -13.71
CA GLN A 592 14.63 -10.08 -13.47
C GLN A 592 14.13 -10.77 -14.75
N LYS A 593 14.40 -12.08 -14.86
CA LYS A 593 14.15 -12.85 -16.09
C LYS A 593 12.67 -13.01 -16.44
N ILE A 594 11.77 -13.08 -15.46
CA ILE A 594 10.32 -13.22 -15.65
C ILE A 594 9.59 -12.41 -14.55
N ASN A 595 8.85 -11.38 -14.95
CA ASN A 595 8.00 -10.62 -14.05
C ASN A 595 6.83 -11.50 -13.56
N GLY A 596 6.54 -11.43 -12.26
CA GLY A 596 5.48 -12.19 -11.59
C GLY A 596 4.72 -11.35 -10.58
N ARG A 597 4.56 -10.06 -10.85
CA ARG A 597 3.91 -9.08 -9.98
C ARG A 597 3.05 -8.10 -10.80
N PRO A 598 1.75 -7.94 -10.48
CA PRO A 598 0.86 -7.03 -11.20
C PRO A 598 1.04 -5.57 -10.73
N GLY A 599 2.00 -4.85 -11.32
CA GLY A 599 2.36 -3.50 -10.87
C GLY A 599 3.07 -3.52 -9.50
N TYR A 600 2.66 -2.66 -8.56
CA TYR A 600 3.11 -2.64 -7.15
C TYR A 600 2.06 -3.27 -6.22
N ALA A 601 1.48 -4.40 -6.62
CA ALA A 601 0.46 -5.13 -5.85
C ALA A 601 1.03 -5.89 -4.65
N TRP A 602 1.71 -5.15 -3.78
CA TRP A 602 2.29 -5.56 -2.51
C TRP A 602 2.14 -4.42 -1.50
N TYR A 603 2.47 -4.67 -0.25
CA TYR A 603 2.18 -3.76 0.85
C TYR A 603 3.38 -2.89 1.16
N PHE A 604 3.23 -1.57 1.02
CA PHE A 604 4.28 -0.60 1.36
C PHE A 604 3.95 0.09 2.68
N GLY A 605 4.93 0.17 3.59
CA GLY A 605 4.76 0.79 4.90
C GLY A 605 4.35 2.26 4.77
N ARG A 606 5.22 3.08 4.17
CA ARG A 606 4.99 4.52 3.95
C ARG A 606 3.74 4.81 3.12
N ASP A 607 3.47 4.05 2.05
CA ASP A 607 2.32 4.27 1.18
C ASP A 607 1.02 4.02 1.94
N ALA A 608 0.95 2.91 2.70
CA ALA A 608 -0.21 2.61 3.53
C ALA A 608 -0.44 3.64 4.63
N GLN A 609 0.64 4.27 5.14
CA GLN A 609 0.54 5.33 6.14
C GLN A 609 -0.02 6.63 5.57
N TRP A 610 0.50 7.08 4.42
CA TRP A 610 -0.04 8.25 3.71
C TRP A 610 -1.48 8.04 3.27
N CYS A 611 -1.81 6.86 2.71
CA CYS A 611 -3.19 6.53 2.36
C CYS A 611 -4.09 6.47 3.61
N GLY A 612 -3.54 5.97 4.72
CA GLY A 612 -4.23 5.82 6.00
C GLY A 612 -4.81 7.13 6.53
N PHE A 613 -4.17 8.28 6.30
CA PHE A 613 -4.70 9.57 6.72
C PHE A 613 -6.04 9.90 6.02
N ALA A 614 -6.10 9.75 4.70
CA ALA A 614 -7.33 9.94 3.94
C ALA A 614 -8.40 8.91 4.32
N VAL A 615 -8.00 7.63 4.44
CA VAL A 615 -8.91 6.54 4.85
C VAL A 615 -9.55 6.83 6.19
N ASN A 616 -8.75 7.26 7.16
CA ASN A 616 -9.25 7.60 8.48
C ASN A 616 -10.20 8.82 8.41
N ALA A 617 -9.82 9.84 7.63
CA ALA A 617 -10.59 11.08 7.50
C ALA A 617 -11.98 10.89 6.86
N TYR A 618 -12.13 9.94 5.92
CA TYR A 618 -13.43 9.64 5.35
C TYR A 618 -14.29 8.66 6.17
N GLY A 619 -13.77 8.15 7.31
CA GLY A 619 -14.49 7.26 8.23
C GLY A 619 -14.05 5.79 8.20
N GLY A 620 -12.98 5.45 7.48
CA GLY A 620 -12.43 4.09 7.40
C GLY A 620 -11.62 3.65 8.61
N HIS A 621 -12.03 4.00 9.84
CA HIS A 621 -11.27 3.75 11.08
C HIS A 621 -10.91 2.26 11.25
N GLU A 622 -11.84 1.35 10.99
CA GLU A 622 -11.60 -0.10 11.05
C GLU A 622 -10.56 -0.58 10.04
N MET A 623 -10.50 0.04 8.86
CA MET A 623 -9.50 -0.31 7.85
C MET A 623 -8.11 0.20 8.25
N VAL A 624 -8.02 1.37 8.89
CA VAL A 624 -6.77 1.89 9.46
C VAL A 624 -6.27 1.00 10.61
N LYS A 625 -7.17 0.52 11.47
CA LYS A 625 -6.84 -0.46 12.51
C LYS A 625 -6.21 -1.72 11.92
N LYS A 626 -6.77 -2.25 10.84
CA LYS A 626 -6.22 -3.40 10.10
C LYS A 626 -4.84 -3.12 9.48
N ILE A 627 -4.61 -1.90 8.96
CA ILE A 627 -3.28 -1.47 8.51
C ILE A 627 -2.27 -1.53 9.68
N LEU A 628 -2.63 -0.99 10.85
CA LEU A 628 -1.78 -1.01 12.04
C LEU A 628 -1.51 -2.45 12.53
N ASP A 629 -2.50 -3.35 12.49
CA ASP A 629 -2.32 -4.77 12.86
C ASP A 629 -1.25 -5.46 11.99
N VAL A 630 -1.22 -5.17 10.67
CA VAL A 630 -0.17 -5.72 9.78
C VAL A 630 1.20 -5.16 10.14
N PHE A 631 1.32 -3.86 10.44
CA PHE A 631 2.59 -3.27 10.89
C PHE A 631 3.11 -3.91 12.18
N ILE A 632 2.23 -4.23 13.13
CA ILE A 632 2.60 -4.88 14.38
C ILE A 632 3.07 -6.31 14.13
N THR A 633 2.35 -7.04 13.27
CA THR A 633 2.63 -8.44 12.94
C THR A 633 4.00 -8.61 12.28
N TYR A 634 4.37 -7.65 11.42
CA TYR A 634 5.62 -7.68 10.65
C TYR A 634 6.65 -6.64 11.11
N GLN A 635 6.54 -6.11 12.33
CA GLN A 635 7.55 -5.22 12.90
C GLN A 635 8.86 -6.00 13.15
N ASN A 636 10.00 -5.42 12.77
CA ASN A 636 11.30 -6.01 13.07
C ASN A 636 11.53 -6.07 14.59
N LEU A 637 12.37 -7.01 15.05
CA LEU A 637 12.74 -7.15 16.45
C LEU A 637 13.32 -5.87 17.06
N ASN A 638 14.02 -5.06 16.27
CA ASN A 638 14.56 -3.77 16.72
C ASN A 638 13.52 -2.64 16.79
N GLY A 639 12.28 -2.86 16.34
CA GLY A 639 11.20 -1.88 16.34
C GLY A 639 10.91 -1.22 14.98
N LYS A 640 11.73 -1.45 13.96
CA LYS A 640 11.55 -0.89 12.62
C LYS A 640 10.30 -1.43 11.93
N ILE A 641 9.57 -0.57 11.22
CA ILE A 641 8.46 -0.95 10.34
C ILE A 641 8.98 -1.21 8.92
N PHE A 642 8.42 -2.22 8.26
CA PHE A 642 8.84 -2.63 6.93
C PHE A 642 8.67 -1.50 5.90
N HIS A 643 9.54 -1.50 4.91
CA HIS A 643 9.33 -0.73 3.69
C HIS A 643 8.35 -1.48 2.78
N GLU A 644 8.63 -2.75 2.52
CA GLU A 644 7.86 -3.58 1.58
C GLU A 644 7.52 -4.94 2.22
N LEU A 645 6.31 -5.44 1.94
CA LEU A 645 5.82 -6.77 2.29
C LEU A 645 5.05 -7.35 1.10
N THR A 646 5.54 -8.45 0.53
CA THR A 646 4.88 -9.09 -0.61
C THR A 646 3.61 -9.81 -0.17
N THR A 647 2.66 -10.01 -1.09
CA THR A 647 1.49 -10.85 -0.78
C THR A 647 1.89 -12.30 -0.53
N SER A 648 3.07 -12.73 -0.99
CA SER A 648 3.62 -14.05 -0.69
C SER A 648 4.42 -14.12 0.63
N GLY A 649 4.45 -13.04 1.42
CA GLY A 649 4.94 -13.02 2.80
C GLY A 649 6.42 -12.64 2.99
N ALA A 650 7.13 -12.23 1.94
CA ALA A 650 8.52 -11.78 2.05
C ALA A 650 8.57 -10.31 2.49
N VAL A 651 9.41 -10.00 3.48
CA VAL A 651 9.45 -8.68 4.13
C VAL A 651 10.79 -8.01 3.98
N HIS A 652 10.77 -6.70 3.76
CA HIS A 652 11.95 -5.90 3.52
C HIS A 652 11.90 -4.56 4.25
N PHE A 653 13.04 -4.14 4.82
CA PHE A 653 13.14 -2.99 5.74
C PHE A 653 14.17 -1.97 5.25
N ASP A 654 13.84 -1.15 4.25
CA ASP A 654 14.77 -0.19 3.64
C ASP A 654 14.24 1.24 3.55
N ALA A 655 13.26 1.58 4.37
CA ALA A 655 12.75 2.94 4.51
C ALA A 655 13.13 3.54 5.87
N SER A 656 13.58 4.80 5.88
CA SER A 656 13.84 5.58 7.09
C SER A 656 12.59 6.23 7.67
N ASP A 657 11.60 6.55 6.84
CA ASP A 657 10.39 7.29 7.20
C ASP A 657 9.20 6.40 7.62
N SER A 658 9.19 5.11 7.25
CA SER A 658 8.05 4.20 7.54
C SER A 658 7.84 3.97 9.04
N THR A 659 8.91 3.99 9.83
CA THR A 659 8.81 3.82 11.30
C THR A 659 8.25 5.06 11.99
N PRO A 660 8.73 6.29 11.73
CA PRO A 660 8.11 7.48 12.30
C PRO A 660 6.66 7.70 11.81
N LEU A 661 6.36 7.49 10.53
CA LEU A 661 5.00 7.60 9.99
C LEU A 661 3.99 6.64 10.65
N TYR A 662 4.42 5.45 11.08
CA TYR A 662 3.56 4.52 11.84
C TYR A 662 3.02 5.16 13.14
N ILE A 663 3.86 5.92 13.85
CA ILE A 663 3.45 6.62 15.08
C ILE A 663 2.49 7.76 14.76
N ILE A 664 2.74 8.49 13.67
CA ILE A 664 1.84 9.57 13.21
C ILE A 664 0.47 8.99 12.85
N LEU A 665 0.42 7.89 12.09
CA LEU A 665 -0.83 7.21 11.75
C LEU A 665 -1.55 6.69 13.00
N ALA A 666 -0.83 6.12 13.98
CA ALA A 666 -1.43 5.66 15.23
C ALA A 666 -2.07 6.82 16.03
N ALA A 667 -1.42 7.98 16.08
CA ALA A 667 -1.98 9.17 16.73
C ALA A 667 -3.16 9.76 15.93
N HIS A 668 -3.09 9.75 14.60
CA HIS A 668 -4.19 10.15 13.71
C HIS A 668 -5.40 9.22 13.91
N TYR A 669 -5.18 7.91 13.93
CA TYR A 669 -6.18 6.91 14.28
C TYR A 669 -6.82 7.21 15.63
N LEU A 670 -6.04 7.50 16.68
CA LEU A 670 -6.57 7.81 18.01
C LEU A 670 -7.41 9.09 18.02
N LYS A 671 -6.93 10.16 17.37
CA LYS A 671 -7.63 11.45 17.28
C LYS A 671 -9.00 11.32 16.60
N TYR A 672 -9.09 10.48 15.57
CA TYR A 672 -10.34 10.23 14.85
C TYR A 672 -11.22 9.18 15.52
N SER A 673 -10.70 8.03 15.95
CA SER A 673 -11.51 6.92 16.47
C SER A 673 -11.83 7.02 17.96
N GLY A 674 -10.95 7.63 18.75
CA GLY A 674 -11.00 7.59 20.22
C GLY A 674 -10.68 6.22 20.83
N ASP A 675 -10.20 5.24 20.05
CA ASP A 675 -9.92 3.87 20.50
C ASP A 675 -8.61 3.78 21.31
N LEU A 676 -8.67 4.33 22.53
CA LEU A 676 -7.54 4.35 23.48
C LEU A 676 -7.19 2.95 23.98
N GLU A 677 -8.16 2.05 24.07
CA GLU A 677 -7.94 0.66 24.49
C GLU A 677 -7.00 -0.06 23.52
N TYR A 678 -7.28 0.05 22.22
CA TYR A 678 -6.40 -0.50 21.20
C TYR A 678 -5.01 0.15 21.23
N ILE A 679 -4.92 1.48 21.33
CA ILE A 679 -3.62 2.16 21.42
C ILE A 679 -2.82 1.68 22.63
N ASN A 680 -3.46 1.49 23.78
CA ASN A 680 -2.79 0.93 24.95
C ASN A 680 -2.31 -0.50 24.71
N LYS A 681 -3.10 -1.34 24.03
CA LYS A 681 -2.71 -2.71 23.65
C LYS A 681 -1.47 -2.73 22.75
N ILE A 682 -1.37 -1.80 21.80
CA ILE A 682 -0.27 -1.76 20.82
C ILE A 682 0.92 -0.89 21.27
N TRP A 683 0.82 -0.22 22.43
CA TRP A 683 1.89 0.62 22.98
C TRP A 683 3.27 -0.05 23.02
N PRO A 684 3.44 -1.34 23.35
CA PRO A 684 4.74 -1.99 23.30
C PRO A 684 5.39 -1.95 21.90
N SER A 685 4.60 -2.06 20.84
CA SER A 685 5.07 -1.93 19.45
C SER A 685 5.46 -0.48 19.13
N LEU A 686 4.61 0.48 19.50
CA LEU A 686 4.87 1.92 19.31
C LEU A 686 6.14 2.37 20.05
N LYS A 687 6.35 1.87 21.28
CA LYS A 687 7.54 2.18 22.07
C LYS A 687 8.81 1.64 21.43
N ARG A 688 8.82 0.41 20.91
CA ARG A 688 9.97 -0.12 20.16
C ARG A 688 10.25 0.69 18.90
N ALA A 689 9.21 1.14 18.19
CA ALA A 689 9.38 2.02 17.03
C ALA A 689 9.99 3.37 17.42
N MET A 690 9.57 3.98 18.53
CA MET A 690 10.22 5.18 19.07
C MET A 690 11.70 4.93 19.44
N ASP A 691 11.98 3.83 20.13
CA ASP A 691 13.35 3.45 20.51
C ASP A 691 14.24 3.22 19.29
N PHE A 692 13.69 2.60 18.24
CA PHE A 692 14.35 2.47 16.95
C PHE A 692 14.69 3.85 16.37
N CYS A 693 13.71 4.75 16.26
CA CYS A 693 13.94 6.10 15.74
C CYS A 693 15.07 6.82 16.48
N TYR A 694 15.06 6.82 17.82
CA TYR A 694 16.15 7.42 18.60
C TYR A 694 17.51 6.75 18.36
N SER A 695 17.54 5.43 18.16
CA SER A 695 18.79 4.71 17.88
C SER A 695 19.43 5.05 16.52
N THR A 696 18.68 5.72 15.64
CA THR A 696 19.19 6.15 14.33
C THR A 696 19.90 7.50 14.35
N ASP A 697 19.82 8.28 15.44
CA ASP A 697 20.59 9.51 15.63
C ASP A 697 22.01 9.14 16.09
N THR A 698 22.88 8.82 15.13
CA THR A 698 24.23 8.31 15.36
C THR A 698 25.25 9.43 15.61
N ASP A 699 24.98 10.65 15.10
CA ASP A 699 25.81 11.84 15.34
C ASP A 699 25.37 12.70 16.54
N ASN A 700 24.22 12.37 17.16
CA ASN A 700 23.59 13.05 18.30
C ASN A 700 23.18 14.51 18.03
N ASP A 701 22.90 14.87 16.77
CA ASP A 701 22.41 16.20 16.43
C ASP A 701 20.92 16.40 16.81
N GLY A 702 20.18 15.33 17.07
CA GLY A 702 18.75 15.31 17.40
C GLY A 702 17.82 14.99 16.24
N LEU A 703 18.36 14.68 15.07
CA LEU A 703 17.64 14.25 13.87
C LEU A 703 17.79 12.74 13.68
N ILE A 704 16.76 12.13 13.09
CA ILE A 704 16.85 10.73 12.66
C ILE A 704 17.46 10.66 11.25
N GLU A 705 18.16 9.58 10.97
CA GLU A 705 19.04 9.48 9.81
C GLU A 705 18.51 8.52 8.72
N ILE A 706 18.95 8.76 7.49
CA ILE A 706 18.81 7.89 6.32
C ILE A 706 19.98 6.90 6.29
N THR A 707 21.19 7.38 6.55
CA THR A 707 22.42 6.60 6.47
C THR A 707 22.35 5.34 7.34
N ASN A 708 22.65 4.17 6.75
CA ASN A 708 22.57 2.84 7.40
C ASN A 708 21.16 2.38 7.84
N VAL A 709 20.16 3.26 7.78
CA VAL A 709 18.77 2.96 8.10
C VAL A 709 18.04 2.45 6.85
N GLY A 710 18.17 3.14 5.71
CA GLY A 710 17.53 2.82 4.44
C GLY A 710 17.51 4.06 3.55
N HIS A 711 16.52 4.22 2.67
CA HIS A 711 16.33 5.46 1.91
C HIS A 711 15.34 6.44 2.56
N GLY A 712 15.46 7.72 2.22
CA GLY A 712 14.47 8.76 2.52
C GLY A 712 13.23 8.64 1.64
N TRP A 713 12.51 9.74 1.44
CA TRP A 713 11.49 9.76 0.39
C TRP A 713 12.15 9.64 -1.00
N VAL A 714 13.29 10.30 -1.21
CA VAL A 714 14.10 10.11 -2.40
C VAL A 714 14.87 8.79 -2.32
N GLU A 715 14.56 7.88 -3.23
CA GLU A 715 15.12 6.51 -3.26
C GLU A 715 16.29 6.37 -4.24
N GLY A 716 16.54 7.40 -5.06
CA GLY A 716 17.61 7.41 -6.05
C GLY A 716 17.64 8.69 -6.89
N GLY A 717 18.57 8.76 -7.86
CA GLY A 717 18.71 9.89 -8.78
C GLY A 717 19.46 11.09 -8.19
N SER A 718 19.31 12.27 -8.81
CA SER A 718 20.13 13.47 -8.54
C SER A 718 19.87 14.17 -7.21
N LEU A 719 18.84 13.74 -6.47
CA LEU A 719 18.47 14.23 -5.14
C LEU A 719 18.81 13.22 -4.04
N PHE A 720 19.39 12.07 -4.39
CA PHE A 720 19.73 11.01 -3.44
C PHE A 720 21.01 11.33 -2.66
N GLY A 721 21.14 10.74 -1.46
CA GLY A 721 22.38 10.73 -0.68
C GLY A 721 22.42 11.68 0.52
N THR A 722 21.30 12.29 0.90
CA THR A 722 21.22 13.08 2.14
C THR A 722 21.32 12.19 3.38
N HIS A 723 21.99 12.69 4.42
CA HIS A 723 22.00 12.06 5.74
C HIS A 723 20.65 12.21 6.44
N THR A 724 20.06 13.40 6.38
CA THR A 724 18.70 13.69 6.84
C THR A 724 17.99 14.59 5.84
N GLU A 725 16.93 14.09 5.21
CA GLU A 725 16.08 14.86 4.29
C GLU A 725 15.16 15.81 5.08
N ILE A 726 14.82 16.98 4.51
CA ILE A 726 13.89 17.95 5.12
C ILE A 726 12.51 17.33 5.41
N TYR A 727 12.06 16.44 4.54
CA TYR A 727 10.85 15.64 4.73
C TYR A 727 10.96 14.72 5.95
N LEU A 728 12.09 14.03 6.13
CA LEU A 728 12.31 13.14 7.26
C LEU A 728 12.39 13.92 8.58
N ALA A 729 13.07 15.06 8.59
CA ALA A 729 13.11 15.95 9.76
C ALA A 729 11.71 16.45 10.16
N GLY A 730 10.90 16.86 9.17
CA GLY A 730 9.50 17.25 9.39
C GLY A 730 8.65 16.11 9.94
N THR A 731 8.81 14.92 9.37
CA THR A 731 8.14 13.69 9.82
C THR A 731 8.57 13.33 11.24
N TRP A 732 9.84 13.53 11.60
CA TRP A 732 10.32 13.28 12.96
C TRP A 732 9.72 14.23 13.99
N ALA A 733 9.63 15.53 13.68
CA ALA A 733 8.94 16.50 14.54
C ALA A 733 7.47 16.10 14.77
N ALA A 734 6.76 15.71 13.71
CA ALA A 734 5.37 15.25 13.79
C ALA A 734 5.22 13.93 14.58
N THR A 735 6.20 13.04 14.47
CA THR A 735 6.27 11.77 15.21
C THR A 735 6.40 12.02 16.71
N LEU A 736 7.29 12.93 17.10
CA LEU A 736 7.49 13.30 18.50
C LEU A 736 6.23 13.93 19.10
N GLU A 737 5.54 14.84 18.38
CA GLU A 737 4.25 15.40 18.83
C GLU A 737 3.14 14.34 18.91
N SER A 738 3.13 13.40 17.97
CA SER A 738 2.19 12.27 17.94
C SER A 738 2.40 11.32 19.12
N ALA A 739 3.66 10.96 19.39
CA ALA A 739 4.04 10.16 20.55
C ALA A 739 3.72 10.88 21.86
N ALA A 740 3.92 12.20 21.93
CA ALA A 740 3.56 13.00 23.09
C ALA A 740 2.04 13.00 23.35
N TYR A 741 1.23 13.13 22.29
CA TYR A 741 -0.23 13.03 22.39
C TYR A 741 -0.69 11.65 22.89
N ILE A 742 -0.14 10.56 22.33
CA ILE A 742 -0.46 9.19 22.76
C ILE A 742 -0.07 8.99 24.22
N THR A 743 1.17 9.30 24.59
CA THR A 743 1.68 9.08 25.96
C THR A 743 0.97 9.92 27.01
N ASN A 744 0.49 11.12 26.67
CA ASN A 744 -0.35 11.91 27.57
C ASN A 744 -1.65 11.16 27.93
N HIS A 745 -2.29 10.52 26.94
CA HIS A 745 -3.54 9.77 27.15
C HIS A 745 -3.33 8.37 27.75
N LEU A 746 -2.11 7.82 27.69
CA LEU A 746 -1.71 6.58 28.37
C LEU A 746 -1.13 6.82 29.78
N ASP A 747 -1.32 8.01 30.34
CA ASP A 747 -0.81 8.46 31.64
C ASP A 747 0.71 8.34 31.81
N LYS A 748 1.48 8.49 30.71
CA LYS A 748 2.96 8.44 30.68
C LYS A 748 3.55 9.84 30.55
N LYS A 749 3.19 10.74 31.49
CA LYS A 749 3.49 12.18 31.43
C LYS A 749 4.97 12.50 31.21
N GLY A 750 5.89 11.80 31.87
CA GLY A 750 7.33 12.02 31.68
C GLY A 750 7.82 11.76 30.25
N LEU A 751 7.27 10.75 29.57
CA LEU A 751 7.56 10.51 28.15
C LEU A 751 6.94 11.60 27.27
N SER A 752 5.70 12.00 27.59
CA SER A 752 5.00 13.06 26.85
C SER A 752 5.77 14.38 26.87
N GLU A 753 6.27 14.79 28.05
CA GLU A 753 7.09 15.98 28.22
C GLU A 753 8.42 15.89 27.47
N SER A 754 9.08 14.72 27.52
CA SER A 754 10.34 14.49 26.79
C SER A 754 10.15 14.59 25.28
N TYR A 755 9.14 13.90 24.74
CA TYR A 755 8.86 13.93 23.30
C TYR A 755 8.48 15.33 22.82
N ASN A 756 7.67 16.08 23.59
CA ASN A 756 7.38 17.47 23.26
C ASN A 756 8.63 18.35 23.24
N LYS A 757 9.53 18.19 24.22
CA LYS A 757 10.79 18.94 24.28
C LYS A 757 11.66 18.67 23.05
N ASP A 758 11.79 17.40 22.67
CA ASP A 758 12.57 17.01 21.50
C ASP A 758 11.93 17.52 20.21
N ALA A 759 10.59 17.50 20.11
CA ALA A 759 9.87 18.06 18.96
C ALA A 759 10.22 19.54 18.77
N GLN A 760 10.24 20.34 19.84
CA GLN A 760 10.63 21.75 19.77
C GLN A 760 12.09 21.94 19.35
N LYS A 761 13.00 21.03 19.75
CA LYS A 761 14.40 21.04 19.30
C LYS A 761 14.48 20.83 17.78
N VAL A 762 13.78 19.82 17.25
CA VAL A 762 13.77 19.50 15.82
C VAL A 762 13.17 20.64 15.00
N LYS A 763 12.02 21.20 15.44
CA LYS A 763 11.39 22.35 14.78
C LYS A 763 12.32 23.56 14.68
N LYS A 764 13.07 23.83 15.75
CA LYS A 764 14.08 24.89 15.73
C LYS A 764 15.17 24.62 14.70
N ILE A 765 15.70 23.39 14.63
CA ILE A 765 16.72 23.00 13.64
C ILE A 765 16.18 23.18 12.22
N ILE A 766 14.92 22.79 11.95
CA ILE A 766 14.28 23.00 10.65
C ILE A 766 14.25 24.49 10.29
N ASP A 767 13.76 25.35 11.18
CA ASP A 767 13.64 26.79 10.91
C ASP A 767 14.99 27.51 10.77
N THR A 768 16.06 27.02 11.40
CA THR A 768 17.38 27.66 11.36
C THR A 768 18.31 27.04 10.33
N ASP A 769 18.57 25.74 10.44
CA ASP A 769 19.71 25.11 9.76
C ASP A 769 19.36 24.70 8.33
N PHE A 770 18.12 24.25 8.10
CA PHE A 770 17.65 23.87 6.76
C PHE A 770 17.24 25.06 5.89
N TRP A 771 17.16 26.27 6.43
CA TRP A 771 16.70 27.43 5.67
C TRP A 771 17.84 28.09 4.89
N ASN A 772 17.71 28.11 3.56
CA ASN A 772 18.61 28.86 2.68
C ASN A 772 18.15 30.34 2.61
N GLU A 773 18.85 31.23 3.32
CA GLU A 773 18.54 32.67 3.31
C GLU A 773 18.82 33.35 1.96
N GLU A 774 19.72 32.85 1.12
CA GLU A 774 19.97 33.46 -0.19
C GLU A 774 18.89 33.07 -1.21
N GLY A 775 18.58 31.76 -1.27
CA GLY A 775 17.58 31.19 -2.16
C GLY A 775 16.14 31.37 -1.70
N GLN A 776 15.91 31.64 -0.42
CA GLN A 776 14.58 31.77 0.21
C GLN A 776 13.73 30.49 0.14
N TYR A 777 14.37 29.33 0.35
CA TYR A 777 13.74 28.02 0.39
C TYR A 777 14.42 27.11 1.43
N PHE A 778 13.84 25.95 1.74
CA PHE A 778 14.50 24.93 2.57
C PHE A 778 15.36 24.00 1.73
N TYR A 779 16.61 23.79 2.13
CA TYR A 779 17.50 22.77 1.56
C TYR A 779 16.83 21.40 1.57
N ASN A 780 17.10 20.57 0.54
CA ASN A 780 16.50 19.25 0.45
C ASN A 780 16.92 18.32 1.60
N GLY A 781 18.15 18.47 2.10
CA GLY A 781 18.63 17.66 3.21
C GLY A 781 20.01 18.06 3.70
N LYS A 782 20.33 17.63 4.92
CA LYS A 782 21.66 17.71 5.51
C LYS A 782 22.50 16.50 5.07
N MET A 783 23.78 16.70 4.80
CA MET A 783 24.76 15.69 4.39
C MET A 783 25.57 15.19 5.60
N THR A 784 26.29 14.07 5.45
CA THR A 784 27.08 13.47 6.54
C THR A 784 28.24 14.34 7.03
N ASP A 785 28.71 15.28 6.20
CA ASP A 785 29.76 16.25 6.56
C ASP A 785 29.20 17.54 7.21
N GLY A 786 27.88 17.60 7.41
CA GLY A 786 27.17 18.76 7.96
C GLY A 786 26.81 19.84 6.93
N SER A 787 27.23 19.71 5.66
CA SER A 787 26.76 20.58 4.59
C SER A 787 25.31 20.29 4.21
N PHE A 788 24.69 21.15 3.39
CA PHE A 788 23.30 20.98 2.94
C PHE A 788 23.23 20.81 1.43
N MET A 789 22.33 19.94 0.98
CA MET A 789 22.02 19.77 -0.44
C MET A 789 21.22 20.98 -0.95
N ASP A 790 21.89 21.80 -1.75
CA ASP A 790 21.33 22.98 -2.41
C ASP A 790 20.37 22.59 -3.55
N ALA A 791 19.15 22.22 -3.17
CA ALA A 791 18.06 21.94 -4.08
C ALA A 791 16.74 22.33 -3.40
N GLU A 792 15.99 23.24 -4.04
CA GLU A 792 14.61 23.51 -3.66
C GLU A 792 13.69 22.38 -4.14
N THR A 793 12.83 21.88 -3.25
CA THR A 793 11.94 20.76 -3.57
C THR A 793 10.55 20.95 -2.94
N VAL A 794 9.56 20.27 -3.52
CA VAL A 794 8.21 20.17 -2.93
C VAL A 794 8.18 19.39 -1.61
N LEU A 795 9.25 18.66 -1.27
CA LEU A 795 9.33 17.86 -0.05
C LEU A 795 9.23 18.73 1.22
N ALA A 796 9.65 20.00 1.13
CA ALA A 796 9.47 20.98 2.21
C ALA A 796 7.99 21.33 2.49
N GLY A 797 7.06 20.97 1.60
CA GLY A 797 5.62 21.10 1.84
C GLY A 797 5.13 20.20 2.99
N VAL A 798 5.75 19.03 3.20
CA VAL A 798 5.38 18.11 4.29
C VAL A 798 5.64 18.70 5.68
N PRO A 799 6.84 19.23 6.01
CA PRO A 799 7.04 19.93 7.28
C PRO A 799 6.15 21.16 7.45
N VAL A 800 5.78 21.87 6.38
CA VAL A 800 4.78 22.95 6.47
C VAL A 800 3.41 22.39 6.88
N TYR A 801 2.92 21.37 6.18
CA TYR A 801 1.65 20.70 6.48
C TYR A 801 1.59 20.16 7.91
N PHE A 802 2.65 19.48 8.38
CA PHE A 802 2.74 18.94 9.73
C PHE A 802 2.97 20.00 10.84
N ASN A 803 3.02 21.30 10.52
CA ASN A 803 3.42 22.37 11.46
C ASN A 803 4.83 22.20 12.05
N ALA A 804 5.76 21.58 11.32
CA ALA A 804 7.15 21.46 11.73
C ALA A 804 7.97 22.73 11.43
N VAL A 805 7.55 23.53 10.43
CA VAL A 805 8.04 24.90 10.20
C VAL A 805 7.27 25.85 11.12
N THR A 806 7.94 26.52 12.05
CA THR A 806 7.27 27.41 13.03
C THR A 806 7.35 28.88 12.64
N ASP A 807 8.23 29.27 11.71
CA ASP A 807 8.22 30.60 11.11
C ASP A 807 7.12 30.68 10.02
N PRO A 808 6.03 31.44 10.25
CA PRO A 808 4.93 31.53 9.30
C PRO A 808 5.33 32.21 7.98
N LYS A 809 6.37 33.06 7.97
CA LYS A 809 6.84 33.70 6.74
C LYS A 809 7.62 32.71 5.86
N LYS A 810 8.44 31.86 6.48
CA LYS A 810 9.17 30.80 5.76
C LYS A 810 8.19 29.78 5.21
N ALA A 811 7.24 29.32 6.03
CA ALA A 811 6.17 28.42 5.61
C ALA A 811 5.38 28.99 4.42
N PHE A 812 4.92 30.23 4.51
CA PHE A 812 4.21 30.90 3.42
C PHE A 812 5.03 31.00 2.14
N LYS A 813 6.31 31.42 2.23
CA LYS A 813 7.18 31.52 1.04
C LYS A 813 7.36 30.17 0.35
N THR A 814 7.60 29.12 1.11
CA THR A 814 7.75 27.76 0.58
C THR A 814 6.48 27.29 -0.13
N ALA A 815 5.32 27.39 0.52
CA ALA A 815 4.07 26.93 -0.08
C ALA A 815 3.64 27.77 -1.30
N ALA A 816 3.78 29.10 -1.23
CA ALA A 816 3.40 30.01 -2.32
C ALA A 816 4.21 29.79 -3.61
N ALA A 817 5.45 29.28 -3.51
CA ALA A 817 6.28 28.98 -4.68
C ALA A 817 5.68 27.88 -5.57
N TYR A 818 4.91 26.95 -5.01
CA TYR A 818 4.36 25.81 -5.74
C TYR A 818 3.33 26.22 -6.78
N ALA A 819 2.64 27.35 -6.59
CA ALA A 819 1.65 27.88 -7.55
C ALA A 819 2.24 28.21 -8.94
N GLY A 820 3.55 28.51 -9.03
CA GLY A 820 4.21 28.92 -10.27
C GLY A 820 4.41 27.77 -11.28
N ASN A 821 4.47 28.10 -12.56
CA ASN A 821 4.60 27.15 -13.68
C ASN A 821 5.92 26.37 -13.69
N MET A 822 6.94 26.86 -12.97
CA MET A 822 8.18 26.12 -12.79
C MET A 822 7.94 24.84 -11.98
N TYR A 823 7.15 24.89 -10.92
CA TYR A 823 6.72 23.71 -10.16
C TYR A 823 5.50 23.03 -10.78
N THR A 824 4.47 23.82 -11.10
CA THR A 824 3.15 23.34 -11.51
C THR A 824 3.02 23.27 -13.03
N ALA A 825 2.90 22.05 -13.56
CA ALA A 825 2.36 21.82 -14.89
C ALA A 825 0.82 21.95 -14.87
N ASP A 826 0.19 22.06 -16.05
CA ASP A 826 -1.27 22.04 -16.19
C ASP A 826 -1.96 20.80 -15.59
N TRP A 827 -1.20 19.76 -15.27
CA TRP A 827 -1.67 18.49 -14.69
C TRP A 827 -1.08 18.16 -13.31
N GLY A 828 -0.38 19.09 -12.66
CA GLY A 828 0.10 18.91 -11.28
C GLY A 828 1.55 19.34 -11.02
N VAL A 829 2.03 19.05 -9.82
CA VAL A 829 3.30 19.56 -9.27
C VAL A 829 4.45 18.58 -9.47
N ARG A 830 5.59 19.12 -9.91
CA ARG A 830 6.89 18.42 -10.00
C ARG A 830 7.60 18.42 -8.66
N ILE A 831 8.48 17.45 -8.43
CA ILE A 831 9.34 17.43 -7.22
C ILE A 831 10.27 18.65 -7.12
N ILE A 832 10.81 19.08 -8.25
CA ILE A 832 11.72 20.21 -8.40
C ILE A 832 11.24 21.13 -9.52
N PRO A 833 11.57 22.42 -9.47
CA PRO A 833 11.16 23.34 -10.51
C PRO A 833 11.89 23.05 -11.83
N GLU A 834 11.22 23.33 -12.94
CA GLU A 834 11.75 23.14 -14.29
C GLU A 834 13.03 23.96 -14.57
N SER A 835 13.28 25.02 -13.79
CA SER A 835 14.51 25.82 -13.85
C SER A 835 15.74 25.13 -13.26
N SER A 836 15.57 24.03 -12.50
CA SER A 836 16.69 23.30 -11.90
C SER A 836 17.51 22.57 -12.97
N GLU A 837 18.84 22.61 -12.85
CA GLU A 837 19.74 21.81 -13.70
C GLU A 837 19.53 20.29 -13.53
N LYS A 838 18.97 19.88 -12.39
CA LYS A 838 18.62 18.48 -12.09
C LYS A 838 17.30 18.06 -12.73
N PHE A 839 16.56 18.97 -13.37
CA PHE A 839 15.25 18.68 -13.94
C PHE A 839 15.34 17.80 -15.19
N HIS A 840 14.75 16.62 -15.08
CA HIS A 840 14.52 15.69 -16.18
C HIS A 840 13.07 15.21 -16.13
N PRO A 841 12.24 15.49 -17.16
CA PRO A 841 10.79 15.29 -17.08
C PRO A 841 10.34 13.83 -17.02
N ARG A 842 11.25 12.86 -17.25
CA ARG A 842 11.04 11.41 -17.04
C ARG A 842 11.85 10.84 -15.89
N SER A 843 12.50 11.67 -15.07
CA SER A 843 13.21 11.20 -13.89
C SER A 843 12.25 11.10 -12.72
N TYR A 844 12.18 9.91 -12.10
CA TYR A 844 11.24 9.58 -11.02
C TYR A 844 11.35 10.58 -9.85
N HIS A 845 12.56 10.80 -9.33
CA HIS A 845 12.88 11.83 -8.33
C HIS A 845 13.61 13.06 -8.92
N GLY A 846 13.34 13.40 -10.18
CA GLY A 846 14.04 14.51 -10.84
C GLY A 846 13.20 15.30 -11.83
N GLY A 847 11.89 15.06 -11.95
CA GLY A 847 11.06 15.93 -12.78
C GLY A 847 9.72 15.37 -13.24
N MET A 848 9.39 14.11 -12.96
CA MET A 848 8.01 13.65 -13.11
C MET A 848 7.06 14.46 -12.19
N VAL A 849 5.82 14.61 -12.63
CA VAL A 849 4.70 15.11 -11.81
C VAL A 849 4.11 13.92 -11.06
N TRP A 850 4.01 14.02 -9.75
CA TRP A 850 3.35 13.00 -8.93
C TRP A 850 2.08 13.62 -8.35
N PRO A 851 0.93 12.93 -8.46
CA PRO A 851 -0.25 13.31 -7.71
C PRO A 851 0.00 13.43 -6.20
N LEU A 852 0.97 12.69 -5.64
CA LEU A 852 1.42 12.87 -4.25
C LEU A 852 1.96 14.27 -3.98
N PHE A 853 2.93 14.71 -4.77
CA PHE A 853 3.55 16.03 -4.63
C PHE A 853 2.54 17.14 -4.83
N THR A 854 1.60 16.93 -5.75
CA THR A 854 0.46 17.82 -5.97
C THR A 854 -0.43 17.91 -4.72
N GLY A 855 -0.67 16.78 -4.05
CA GLY A 855 -1.41 16.74 -2.78
C GLY A 855 -0.66 17.40 -1.62
N TRP A 856 0.65 17.15 -1.48
CA TRP A 856 1.48 17.80 -0.46
C TRP A 856 1.60 19.31 -0.66
N ALA A 857 1.75 19.77 -1.91
CA ALA A 857 1.70 21.19 -2.24
C ALA A 857 0.35 21.78 -1.81
N SER A 858 -0.76 21.15 -2.19
CA SER A 858 -2.10 21.60 -1.81
C SER A 858 -2.29 21.67 -0.30
N LEU A 859 -1.86 20.65 0.46
CA LEU A 859 -1.92 20.63 1.92
C LEU A 859 -1.11 21.77 2.55
N ALA A 860 0.11 22.00 2.06
CA ALA A 860 0.96 23.11 2.52
C ALA A 860 0.34 24.47 2.20
N GLU A 861 -0.21 24.64 1.00
CA GLU A 861 -0.86 25.88 0.55
C GLU A 861 -2.14 26.19 1.34
N TYR A 862 -3.00 25.19 1.63
CA TYR A 862 -4.12 25.37 2.55
C TYR A 862 -3.64 25.78 3.94
N LYS A 863 -2.53 25.21 4.42
CA LYS A 863 -1.97 25.49 5.73
C LYS A 863 -1.50 26.94 5.88
N THR A 864 -1.01 27.55 4.80
CA THR A 864 -0.41 28.89 4.79
C THR A 864 -1.33 29.97 4.23
N GLY A 865 -2.52 29.61 3.75
CA GLY A 865 -3.52 30.56 3.26
C GLY A 865 -3.48 30.84 1.76
N ASN A 866 -2.83 29.98 0.97
CA ASN A 866 -2.73 30.03 -0.50
C ASN A 866 -3.87 29.23 -1.17
N TYR A 867 -5.12 29.53 -0.82
CA TYR A 867 -6.26 28.67 -1.16
C TYR A 867 -6.55 28.53 -2.66
N THR A 868 -6.16 29.52 -3.46
CA THR A 868 -6.45 29.52 -4.90
C THR A 868 -5.66 28.45 -5.64
N SER A 869 -4.35 28.37 -5.39
CA SER A 869 -3.50 27.32 -5.95
C SER A 869 -3.80 25.98 -5.30
N ALA A 870 -4.07 25.96 -3.98
CA ALA A 870 -4.40 24.73 -3.26
C ALA A 870 -5.59 23.98 -3.87
N TYR A 871 -6.67 24.71 -4.22
CA TYR A 871 -7.82 24.15 -4.92
C TYR A 871 -7.48 23.72 -6.35
N SER A 872 -6.65 24.49 -7.05
CA SER A 872 -6.24 24.17 -8.42
C SER A 872 -5.45 22.85 -8.47
N HIS A 873 -4.61 22.59 -7.47
CA HIS A 873 -3.88 21.32 -7.33
C HIS A 873 -4.79 20.14 -6.97
N ILE A 874 -5.83 20.34 -6.14
CA ILE A 874 -6.88 19.31 -5.95
C ILE A 874 -7.47 18.92 -7.30
N MET A 875 -7.83 19.92 -8.12
CA MET A 875 -8.42 19.68 -9.43
C MET A 875 -7.44 19.06 -10.43
N ASN A 876 -6.14 19.37 -10.35
CA ASN A 876 -5.14 18.70 -11.19
C ASN A 876 -5.16 17.18 -10.96
N ASN A 877 -5.19 16.73 -9.70
CA ASN A 877 -5.32 15.31 -9.38
C ASN A 877 -6.71 14.76 -9.74
N ALA A 878 -7.77 15.47 -9.33
CA ALA A 878 -9.16 15.02 -9.43
C ALA A 878 -9.68 14.90 -10.86
N LEU A 879 -8.97 15.38 -11.88
CA LEU A 879 -9.37 15.30 -13.28
C LEU A 879 -8.66 14.19 -14.07
N ILE A 880 -7.59 13.58 -13.53
CA ILE A 880 -6.79 12.55 -14.21
C ILE A 880 -7.61 11.29 -14.57
N TYR A 881 -8.61 10.97 -13.74
CA TYR A 881 -9.48 9.78 -13.85
C TYR A 881 -10.19 9.61 -15.20
N GLN A 882 -10.19 10.64 -16.06
CA GLN A 882 -10.90 10.68 -17.33
C GLN A 882 -10.12 10.09 -18.51
N HIS A 883 -8.80 9.88 -18.40
CA HIS A 883 -7.94 9.75 -19.59
C HIS A 883 -7.49 8.32 -19.90
N TRP A 884 -6.69 7.70 -19.02
CA TRP A 884 -6.04 6.42 -19.28
C TRP A 884 -6.79 5.27 -18.61
N ASN A 885 -6.39 4.87 -17.40
CA ASN A 885 -7.14 3.88 -16.63
C ASN A 885 -8.40 4.52 -16.04
N LEU A 886 -9.51 4.46 -16.80
CA LEU A 886 -10.75 5.16 -16.47
C LEU A 886 -11.17 4.97 -15.01
N GLY A 887 -11.41 6.08 -14.34
CA GLY A 887 -11.78 6.13 -12.93
C GLY A 887 -10.61 6.18 -11.96
N GLY A 888 -9.36 5.96 -12.39
CA GLY A 888 -8.18 6.03 -11.50
C GLY A 888 -7.17 7.11 -11.85
N VAL A 889 -6.34 7.45 -10.87
CA VAL A 889 -5.29 8.46 -10.95
C VAL A 889 -3.95 7.75 -11.16
N GLU A 890 -3.22 8.17 -12.20
CA GLU A 890 -1.92 7.60 -12.56
C GLU A 890 -0.90 7.70 -11.42
N GLU A 891 0.06 6.78 -11.37
CA GLU A 891 1.17 6.84 -10.41
C GLU A 891 1.98 8.12 -10.62
N THR A 892 2.56 8.31 -11.81
CA THR A 892 3.28 9.53 -12.15
C THR A 892 3.02 9.93 -13.60
N LEU A 893 3.14 11.22 -13.86
CA LEU A 893 2.98 11.86 -15.16
C LEU A 893 4.30 12.48 -15.61
N HIS A 894 4.50 12.56 -16.91
CA HIS A 894 5.66 13.21 -17.49
C HIS A 894 5.71 14.70 -17.09
N GLY A 895 6.89 15.20 -16.73
CA GLY A 895 7.07 16.57 -16.21
C GLY A 895 6.77 17.69 -17.20
N ALA A 896 6.86 17.43 -18.50
CA ALA A 896 6.70 18.44 -19.56
C ALA A 896 5.61 18.14 -20.59
N LYS A 897 4.94 16.99 -20.49
CA LYS A 897 3.87 16.54 -21.40
C LYS A 897 2.81 15.81 -20.59
N PHE A 898 1.55 15.95 -20.95
CA PHE A 898 0.47 15.25 -20.26
C PHE A 898 0.36 13.80 -20.76
N GLU A 899 1.17 12.92 -20.18
CA GLU A 899 1.19 11.47 -20.45
C GLU A 899 1.68 10.69 -19.22
N PRO A 900 1.31 9.41 -19.05
CA PRO A 900 1.81 8.57 -17.97
C PRO A 900 3.32 8.36 -18.12
N ALA A 901 4.02 8.40 -17.00
CA ALA A 901 5.47 8.14 -16.95
C ALA A 901 5.85 7.08 -15.91
N GLY A 902 4.91 6.69 -15.05
CA GLY A 902 5.11 5.69 -14.00
C GLY A 902 5.18 4.26 -14.51
N VAL A 903 5.50 3.36 -13.58
CA VAL A 903 5.51 1.90 -13.79
C VAL A 903 4.08 1.35 -13.69
N CYS A 904 3.30 1.84 -12.73
CA CYS A 904 1.94 1.42 -12.50
C CYS A 904 0.94 2.40 -13.10
N SER A 905 -0.19 1.87 -13.58
CA SER A 905 -1.30 2.70 -14.06
C SER A 905 -2.10 3.36 -12.94
N GLN A 906 -1.96 2.88 -11.71
CA GLN A 906 -2.64 3.41 -10.52
C GLN A 906 -1.80 3.18 -9.27
N GLN A 907 -1.84 4.14 -8.36
CA GLN A 907 -1.15 4.08 -7.08
C GLN A 907 -2.07 4.60 -5.96
N GLY A 908 -2.07 3.92 -4.81
CA GLY A 908 -2.99 4.22 -3.71
C GLY A 908 -2.85 5.66 -3.22
N TRP A 909 -1.60 6.14 -3.09
CA TRP A 909 -1.37 7.51 -2.65
C TRP A 909 -1.88 8.54 -3.67
N SER A 910 -1.88 8.23 -4.97
CA SER A 910 -2.37 9.15 -6.01
C SER A 910 -3.86 9.42 -5.83
N GLU A 911 -4.63 8.39 -5.51
CA GLU A 911 -6.06 8.51 -5.23
C GLU A 911 -6.30 9.29 -3.94
N THR A 912 -5.59 8.93 -2.86
CA THR A 912 -5.80 9.56 -1.55
C THR A 912 -5.38 11.03 -1.53
N MET A 913 -4.50 11.46 -2.43
CA MET A 913 -4.06 12.85 -2.58
C MET A 913 -5.03 13.72 -3.40
N VAL A 914 -6.21 13.18 -3.72
CA VAL A 914 -7.43 13.97 -3.98
C VAL A 914 -8.23 14.19 -2.69
N LEU A 915 -8.26 13.18 -1.80
CA LEU A 915 -9.15 13.12 -0.64
C LEU A 915 -8.58 13.84 0.59
N GLN A 916 -7.30 13.67 0.89
CA GLN A 916 -6.65 14.26 2.07
C GLN A 916 -6.62 15.79 1.98
N PRO A 917 -6.25 16.43 0.86
CA PRO A 917 -6.32 17.89 0.77
C PRO A 917 -7.73 18.45 0.88
N VAL A 918 -8.77 17.69 0.49
CA VAL A 918 -10.16 18.10 0.70
C VAL A 918 -10.55 18.05 2.19
N SER A 919 -10.20 16.97 2.88
CA SER A 919 -10.58 16.79 4.30
C SER A 919 -9.77 17.68 5.24
N GLU A 920 -8.44 17.65 5.15
CA GLU A 920 -7.55 18.36 6.08
C GLU A 920 -7.15 19.75 5.60
N GLY A 921 -7.22 20.02 4.29
CA GLY A 921 -6.99 21.33 3.70
C GLY A 921 -8.29 22.12 3.55
N MET A 922 -9.10 21.81 2.54
CA MET A 922 -10.31 22.56 2.18
C MET A 922 -11.35 22.62 3.30
N LEU A 923 -11.60 21.54 4.03
CA LEU A 923 -12.54 21.52 5.16
C LEU A 923 -11.86 21.82 6.50
N GLY A 924 -10.53 21.73 6.55
CA GLY A 924 -9.73 21.96 7.76
C GLY A 924 -10.12 21.05 8.93
N ILE A 925 -10.47 19.78 8.67
CA ILE A 925 -10.94 18.84 9.69
C ILE A 925 -9.80 18.48 10.64
N VAL A 926 -9.92 18.88 11.91
CA VAL A 926 -9.01 18.49 12.99
C VAL A 926 -9.82 17.98 14.18
N PRO A 927 -10.05 16.66 14.29
CA PRO A 927 -10.83 16.08 15.36
C PRO A 927 -9.94 15.69 16.55
N ASP A 928 -10.58 15.59 17.70
CA ASP A 928 -10.06 14.93 18.90
C ASP A 928 -11.23 14.23 19.60
N ALA A 929 -11.44 12.97 19.23
CA ALA A 929 -12.52 12.12 19.71
C ALA A 929 -12.48 11.94 21.23
N LEU A 930 -11.29 11.88 21.85
CA LEU A 930 -11.16 11.73 23.30
C LEU A 930 -11.66 12.95 24.08
N SER A 931 -11.56 14.15 23.50
CA SER A 931 -12.09 15.38 24.10
C SER A 931 -13.49 15.78 23.61
N ASN A 932 -14.10 14.95 22.75
CA ASN A 932 -15.35 15.21 22.02
C ASN A 932 -15.32 16.57 21.32
N SER A 933 -14.21 16.89 20.65
CA SER A 933 -14.06 18.17 19.96
C SER A 933 -13.59 18.01 18.53
N ILE A 934 -13.97 18.98 17.71
CA ILE A 934 -13.58 19.07 16.31
C ILE A 934 -13.36 20.54 15.95
N SER A 935 -12.32 20.81 15.19
CA SER A 935 -12.14 22.09 14.50
C SER A 935 -12.46 21.90 13.02
N LEU A 936 -13.19 22.85 12.45
CA LEU A 936 -13.49 22.93 11.03
C LEU A 936 -13.09 24.32 10.53
N SER A 937 -12.34 24.36 9.43
CA SER A 937 -11.91 25.60 8.79
C SER A 937 -12.19 25.50 7.29
N PRO A 938 -13.44 25.70 6.85
CA PRO A 938 -13.78 25.54 5.44
C PRO A 938 -13.30 26.72 4.58
N HIS A 939 -12.55 26.41 3.51
CA HIS A 939 -12.01 27.33 2.52
C HIS A 939 -12.50 26.95 1.11
N PHE A 940 -13.78 27.19 0.84
CA PHE A 940 -14.40 26.90 -0.45
C PHE A 940 -14.06 27.95 -1.51
N PRO A 941 -13.97 27.56 -2.80
CA PRO A 941 -13.93 28.53 -3.90
C PRO A 941 -15.07 29.55 -3.78
N TRP A 942 -14.74 30.84 -3.78
CA TRP A 942 -15.68 31.89 -3.41
C TRP A 942 -16.95 31.96 -4.28
N HIS A 943 -16.87 31.52 -5.53
CA HIS A 943 -18.01 31.48 -6.45
C HIS A 943 -19.04 30.39 -6.10
N TRP A 944 -18.76 29.50 -5.13
CA TRP A 944 -19.72 28.51 -4.67
C TRP A 944 -20.74 29.12 -3.71
N ASN A 945 -22.01 29.07 -4.10
CA ASN A 945 -23.11 29.62 -3.30
C ASN A 945 -23.80 28.57 -2.41
N GLU A 946 -23.62 27.28 -2.69
CA GLU A 946 -24.16 26.18 -1.89
C GLU A 946 -23.12 25.07 -1.80
N VAL A 947 -22.89 24.55 -0.59
CA VAL A 947 -22.08 23.34 -0.37
C VAL A 947 -22.79 22.47 0.67
N LYS A 948 -22.79 21.15 0.46
CA LYS A 948 -23.18 20.17 1.47
C LYS A 948 -22.01 19.24 1.73
N VAL A 949 -21.77 18.96 3.01
CA VAL A 949 -20.77 18.03 3.50
C VAL A 949 -21.47 17.05 4.41
N ASP A 950 -21.55 15.80 3.98
CA ASP A 950 -22.17 14.71 4.71
C ASP A 950 -21.11 13.84 5.37
N ASN A 951 -21.43 13.32 6.55
CA ASN A 951 -20.61 12.34 7.27
C ASN A 951 -19.19 12.84 7.61
N ILE A 952 -19.09 13.97 8.30
CA ILE A 952 -17.87 14.29 9.05
C ILE A 952 -17.86 13.38 10.28
N LEU A 953 -16.92 12.42 10.32
CA LEU A 953 -16.90 11.31 11.26
C LEU A 953 -15.69 11.38 12.21
N PHE A 954 -15.95 11.26 13.51
CA PHE A 954 -14.92 11.05 14.54
C PHE A 954 -15.56 10.52 15.82
N GLY A 955 -14.92 9.56 16.49
CA GLY A 955 -15.46 8.83 17.63
C GLY A 955 -16.82 8.24 17.28
N ASN A 956 -17.84 8.59 18.07
CA ASN A 956 -19.23 8.23 17.81
C ASN A 956 -20.04 9.39 17.17
N HIS A 957 -19.38 10.48 16.79
CA HIS A 957 -20.01 11.67 16.21
C HIS A 957 -20.19 11.51 14.70
N ARG A 958 -21.29 12.08 14.19
CA ARG A 958 -21.57 12.19 12.75
C ARG A 958 -22.19 13.55 12.52
N ILE A 959 -21.43 14.44 11.90
CA ILE A 959 -21.84 15.80 11.60
C ILE A 959 -22.14 15.92 10.11
N HIS A 960 -23.27 16.55 9.80
CA HIS A 960 -23.56 17.08 8.47
C HIS A 960 -23.43 18.61 8.51
N MET A 961 -22.88 19.21 7.47
CA MET A 961 -22.78 20.65 7.31
C MET A 961 -23.39 21.05 5.96
N SER A 962 -24.16 22.13 5.94
CA SER A 962 -24.50 22.83 4.70
C SER A 962 -24.11 24.29 4.80
N MET A 963 -23.71 24.87 3.68
CA MET A 963 -23.42 26.29 3.54
C MET A 963 -24.33 26.85 2.44
N LEU A 964 -24.97 27.98 2.72
CA LEU A 964 -25.68 28.81 1.75
C LEU A 964 -25.13 30.23 1.80
N LYS A 965 -24.78 30.79 0.64
CA LYS A 965 -24.21 32.12 0.52
C LYS A 965 -25.03 33.02 -0.39
N THR A 966 -25.28 34.23 0.10
CA THR A 966 -25.80 35.38 -0.63
C THR A 966 -24.76 36.51 -0.62
N PRO A 967 -24.98 37.62 -1.34
CA PRO A 967 -24.06 38.77 -1.33
C PRO A 967 -23.87 39.44 0.05
N THR A 968 -24.81 39.26 0.98
CA THR A 968 -24.81 39.92 2.29
C THR A 968 -24.73 38.96 3.48
N THR A 969 -24.90 37.66 3.24
CA THR A 969 -25.03 36.68 4.31
C THR A 969 -24.47 35.33 3.87
N THR A 970 -23.66 34.70 4.71
CA THR A 970 -23.30 33.28 4.58
C THR A 970 -23.85 32.54 5.79
N THR A 971 -24.66 31.52 5.54
CA THR A 971 -25.27 30.68 6.58
C THR A 971 -24.66 29.29 6.53
N TYR A 972 -24.21 28.80 7.68
CA TYR A 972 -23.81 27.43 7.88
C TYR A 972 -24.83 26.74 8.78
N GLU A 973 -25.34 25.59 8.36
CA GLU A 973 -26.17 24.73 9.19
C GLU A 973 -25.42 23.45 9.48
N PHE A 974 -25.30 23.10 10.76
CA PHE A 974 -24.72 21.87 11.25
C PHE A 974 -25.80 20.99 11.84
N LYS A 975 -25.71 19.68 11.59
CA LYS A 975 -26.54 18.67 12.22
C LYS A 975 -25.64 17.58 12.79
N GLU A 976 -25.61 17.50 14.12
CA GLU A 976 -24.97 16.42 14.86
C GLU A 976 -25.99 15.33 15.16
N VAL A 977 -25.62 14.09 14.84
CA VAL A 977 -26.46 12.91 15.08
C VAL A 977 -26.38 12.46 16.54
N LEU A 978 -25.22 12.65 17.20
CA LEU A 978 -25.06 12.26 18.59
C LEU A 978 -25.78 13.23 19.54
N LYS A 979 -26.58 12.70 20.48
CA LYS A 979 -27.41 13.51 21.37
C LYS A 979 -26.59 14.35 22.34
N GLU A 980 -25.50 13.78 22.85
CA GLU A 980 -24.56 14.42 23.77
C GLU A 980 -23.81 15.59 23.11
N GLY A 981 -23.71 15.57 21.78
CA GLY A 981 -23.10 16.62 20.99
C GLY A 981 -21.58 16.64 21.01
N SER A 982 -21.01 17.54 20.22
CA SER A 982 -19.58 17.77 20.09
C SER A 982 -19.21 19.24 20.35
N LYS A 983 -17.94 19.50 20.66
CA LYS A 983 -17.38 20.85 20.81
C LYS A 983 -16.77 21.30 19.48
N LEU A 984 -17.41 22.25 18.82
CA LEU A 984 -16.99 22.78 17.53
C LEU A 984 -16.14 24.05 17.70
N ASN A 985 -14.92 24.08 17.13
CA ASN A 985 -14.25 25.33 16.77
C ASN A 985 -14.47 25.55 15.26
N PHE A 986 -14.81 26.78 14.87
CA PHE A 986 -15.18 27.07 13.49
C PHE A 986 -14.45 28.29 12.94
N THR A 987 -13.72 28.11 11.85
CA THR A 987 -12.91 29.15 11.21
C THR A 987 -13.12 29.21 9.69
N PRO A 988 -14.30 29.61 9.19
CA PRO A 988 -14.52 29.77 7.75
C PRO A 988 -13.75 30.96 7.20
N SER A 989 -13.36 30.88 5.92
CA SER A 989 -12.74 31.99 5.21
C SER A 989 -13.71 32.78 4.33
N PHE A 990 -13.36 34.05 4.12
CA PHE A 990 -14.05 35.01 3.26
C PHE A 990 -13.04 35.75 2.38
N PRO A 991 -13.44 36.26 1.21
CA PRO A 991 -12.55 36.99 0.32
C PRO A 991 -11.93 38.22 0.97
N LEU A 992 -10.82 38.67 0.41
CA LEU A 992 -10.16 39.91 0.81
C LEU A 992 -11.12 41.10 0.75
N GLY A 993 -11.01 42.00 1.74
CA GLY A 993 -11.85 43.20 1.82
C GLY A 993 -13.30 42.95 2.25
N THR A 994 -13.65 41.72 2.64
CA THR A 994 -14.94 41.43 3.26
C THR A 994 -15.03 42.13 4.62
N ILE A 995 -16.19 42.72 4.92
CA ILE A 995 -16.46 43.32 6.24
C ILE A 995 -17.52 42.46 6.92
N ILE A 996 -17.14 41.80 8.02
CA ILE A 996 -18.08 41.05 8.86
C ILE A 996 -18.78 42.03 9.80
N ASN A 997 -20.08 42.24 9.56
CA ASN A 997 -20.90 43.18 10.33
C ASN A 997 -21.43 42.55 11.62
N LYS A 998 -21.82 41.27 11.56
CA LYS A 998 -22.51 40.58 12.64
C LYS A 998 -22.45 39.06 12.45
N VAL A 999 -22.27 38.31 13.53
CA VAL A 999 -22.36 36.85 13.54
C VAL A 999 -23.44 36.40 14.52
N LEU A 1000 -24.35 35.55 14.06
CA LEU A 1000 -25.42 34.97 14.86
C LEU A 1000 -25.22 33.45 14.96
N ILE A 1001 -25.28 32.90 16.18
CA ILE A 1001 -25.39 31.45 16.41
C ILE A 1001 -26.76 31.19 16.99
N ASN A 1002 -27.57 30.38 16.29
CA ASN A 1002 -28.98 30.11 16.64
C ASN A 1002 -29.77 31.40 16.93
N GLY A 1003 -29.56 32.42 16.09
CA GLY A 1003 -30.19 33.75 16.20
C GLY A 1003 -29.61 34.67 17.27
N LYS A 1004 -28.60 34.25 18.04
CA LYS A 1004 -27.97 35.06 19.10
C LYS A 1004 -26.63 35.66 18.66
N ASN A 1005 -26.43 36.94 18.94
CA ASN A 1005 -25.17 37.62 18.62
C ASN A 1005 -24.00 36.96 19.35
N THR A 1006 -22.92 36.67 18.63
CA THR A 1006 -21.76 35.94 19.15
C THR A 1006 -20.49 36.70 18.87
N GLU A 1007 -19.55 36.68 19.83
CA GLU A 1007 -18.22 37.28 19.65
C GLU A 1007 -17.38 36.48 18.67
N TYR A 1008 -16.55 37.18 17.89
CA TYR A 1008 -15.70 36.60 16.89
C TYR A 1008 -14.41 37.40 16.75
N LYS A 1009 -13.37 36.76 16.20
CA LYS A 1009 -12.12 37.41 15.80
C LYS A 1009 -11.95 37.31 14.29
N ILE A 1010 -11.46 38.38 13.67
CA ILE A 1010 -11.03 38.36 12.28
C ILE A 1010 -9.51 38.23 12.25
N VAL A 1011 -9.01 37.31 11.41
CA VAL A 1011 -7.59 37.14 11.11
C VAL A 1011 -7.39 37.36 9.61
N GLU A 1012 -6.45 38.22 9.24
CA GLU A 1012 -6.08 38.40 7.84
C GLU A 1012 -5.01 37.37 7.48
N ASN A 1013 -5.24 36.63 6.40
CA ASN A 1013 -4.27 35.73 5.77
C ASN A 1013 -3.87 36.28 4.39
N ALA A 1014 -2.97 35.58 3.72
CA ALA A 1014 -2.42 36.06 2.44
C ALA A 1014 -3.49 36.32 1.37
N GLU A 1015 -4.45 35.40 1.20
CA GLU A 1015 -5.48 35.48 0.16
C GLU A 1015 -6.92 35.58 0.68
N SER A 1016 -7.13 35.70 1.99
CA SER A 1016 -8.48 35.72 2.59
C SER A 1016 -8.50 36.42 3.94
N ILE A 1017 -9.71 36.67 4.46
CA ILE A 1017 -9.92 36.90 5.89
C ILE A 1017 -10.59 35.67 6.52
N GLU A 1018 -10.18 35.30 7.73
CA GLU A 1018 -10.75 34.19 8.48
C GLU A 1018 -11.59 34.70 9.65
N LEU A 1019 -12.78 34.12 9.79
CA LEU A 1019 -13.66 34.36 10.93
C LEU A 1019 -13.43 33.28 11.99
N VAL A 1020 -12.73 33.60 13.07
CA VAL A 1020 -12.48 32.66 14.17
C VAL A 1020 -13.59 32.76 15.21
N LEU A 1021 -14.35 31.66 15.37
CA LEU A 1021 -15.33 31.49 16.44
C LEU A 1021 -14.75 30.62 17.56
N GLY A 1022 -14.95 31.07 18.81
CA GLY A 1022 -14.62 30.28 19.98
C GLY A 1022 -15.44 28.99 20.06
N LYS A 1023 -14.99 28.06 20.90
CA LYS A 1023 -15.60 26.73 21.07
C LYS A 1023 -17.11 26.81 21.36
N GLN A 1024 -17.92 26.18 20.51
CA GLN A 1024 -19.37 26.08 20.63
C GLN A 1024 -19.81 24.64 20.94
N LEU A 1025 -20.89 24.48 21.69
CA LEU A 1025 -21.54 23.18 21.87
C LEU A 1025 -22.50 22.93 20.71
N LEU A 1026 -22.21 21.90 19.91
CA LEU A 1026 -23.06 21.42 18.83
C LEU A 1026 -23.85 20.19 19.32
N ASN A 1027 -25.10 20.39 19.70
CA ASN A 1027 -26.03 19.32 20.09
C ASN A 1027 -27.30 19.40 19.24
N SER A 1028 -27.51 18.44 18.33
CA SER A 1028 -28.52 18.50 17.27
C SER A 1028 -28.22 19.54 16.18
N ILE A 1029 -29.06 20.55 15.97
CA ILE A 1029 -28.95 21.54 14.90
C ILE A 1029 -28.33 22.83 15.43
N MET A 1030 -27.34 23.35 14.72
CA MET A 1030 -26.77 24.67 14.93
C MET A 1030 -26.75 25.46 13.63
N THR A 1031 -27.22 26.69 13.66
CA THR A 1031 -27.14 27.61 12.53
C THR A 1031 -26.19 28.76 12.88
N ILE A 1032 -25.17 28.95 12.06
CA ILE A 1032 -24.23 30.08 12.13
C ILE A 1032 -24.52 30.98 10.94
N GLU A 1033 -25.04 32.18 11.20
CA GLU A 1033 -25.30 33.20 10.18
C GLU A 1033 -24.26 34.31 10.28
N VAL A 1034 -23.50 34.50 9.22
CA VAL A 1034 -22.47 35.53 9.11
C VAL A 1034 -23.00 36.61 8.17
N ASN A 1035 -23.35 37.77 8.72
CA ASN A 1035 -23.72 38.95 7.95
C ASN A 1035 -22.46 39.72 7.56
N HIS A 1036 -22.27 39.89 6.27
CA HIS A 1036 -21.09 40.51 5.69
C HIS A 1036 -21.45 41.43 4.53
N LYS A 1037 -20.47 42.19 4.06
CA LYS A 1037 -20.56 42.98 2.83
C LYS A 1037 -19.19 43.04 2.18
N ASN A 1038 -19.14 43.53 0.94
CA ASN A 1038 -17.93 43.64 0.14
C ASN A 1038 -17.31 42.25 -0.15
N GLY A 1039 -16.00 42.20 -0.33
CA GLY A 1039 -15.27 41.00 -0.72
C GLY A 1039 -14.90 41.00 -2.19
N ILE A 1040 -13.63 40.70 -2.46
CA ILE A 1040 -13.07 40.50 -3.80
C ILE A 1040 -12.05 39.36 -3.77
N GLY A 1041 -12.08 38.50 -4.78
CA GLY A 1041 -11.14 37.39 -4.91
C GLY A 1041 -11.13 36.82 -6.33
N ALA A 1042 -9.98 36.28 -6.73
CA ALA A 1042 -9.87 35.53 -7.97
C ALA A 1042 -10.56 34.16 -7.84
N ILE A 1043 -11.22 33.72 -8.90
CA ILE A 1043 -11.72 32.34 -9.00
C ILE A 1043 -10.55 31.45 -9.43
N PRO A 1044 -10.31 30.30 -8.76
CA PRO A 1044 -9.24 29.38 -9.14
C PRO A 1044 -9.28 29.02 -10.63
N LEU A 1045 -8.11 29.04 -11.27
CA LEU A 1045 -7.97 28.77 -12.70
C LEU A 1045 -7.67 27.29 -12.93
N ILE A 1046 -8.67 26.54 -13.41
CA ILE A 1046 -8.55 25.10 -13.64
C ILE A 1046 -8.18 24.84 -15.11
N ASN A 1047 -7.02 24.23 -15.33
CA ASN A 1047 -6.56 23.82 -16.66
C ASN A 1047 -6.98 22.36 -16.94
N GLU A 1048 -7.44 22.08 -18.16
CA GLU A 1048 -7.93 20.75 -18.57
C GLU A 1048 -7.14 20.23 -19.78
N PRO A 1049 -5.87 19.80 -19.58
CA PRO A 1049 -5.02 19.35 -20.67
C PRO A 1049 -5.57 18.08 -21.35
N GLN A 1050 -5.25 17.91 -22.62
CA GLN A 1050 -5.51 16.67 -23.36
C GLN A 1050 -4.23 15.83 -23.48
N PRO A 1051 -4.31 14.48 -23.54
CA PRO A 1051 -3.12 13.64 -23.64
C PRO A 1051 -2.17 14.10 -24.75
N GLY A 1052 -0.90 14.30 -24.40
CA GLY A 1052 0.14 14.84 -25.29
C GLY A 1052 0.33 16.37 -25.26
N ASP A 1053 -0.55 17.13 -24.59
CA ASP A 1053 -0.39 18.57 -24.39
C ASP A 1053 0.90 18.89 -23.61
N THR A 1054 1.51 20.03 -23.92
CA THR A 1054 2.59 20.63 -23.12
C THR A 1054 2.04 21.66 -22.13
N ASN A 1055 2.81 21.98 -21.09
CA ASN A 1055 2.44 23.03 -20.13
C ASN A 1055 2.29 24.39 -20.83
N LYS A 1056 1.07 24.93 -20.88
CA LYS A 1056 0.72 26.17 -21.59
C LYS A 1056 -0.31 27.04 -20.85
N GLY A 1057 -1.08 26.46 -19.93
CA GLY A 1057 -2.10 27.16 -19.17
C GLY A 1057 -1.50 28.17 -18.21
N ALA A 1058 -2.22 29.28 -17.99
CA ALA A 1058 -1.83 30.24 -16.97
C ALA A 1058 -2.09 29.70 -15.56
N LYS A 1059 -1.45 30.32 -14.57
CA LYS A 1059 -1.62 30.09 -13.13
C LYS A 1059 -1.88 31.42 -12.43
N ILE A 1060 -2.72 31.39 -11.40
CA ILE A 1060 -2.86 32.50 -10.45
C ILE A 1060 -1.87 32.23 -9.33
N ILE A 1061 -0.76 32.99 -9.30
CA ILE A 1061 0.34 32.71 -8.35
C ILE A 1061 0.23 33.55 -7.08
N SER A 1062 -0.52 34.66 -7.11
CA SER A 1062 -0.89 35.41 -5.91
C SER A 1062 -2.05 36.36 -6.16
N GLN A 1063 -2.75 36.69 -5.07
CA GLN A 1063 -3.67 37.82 -5.01
C GLN A 1063 -3.46 38.60 -3.71
N GLN A 1064 -3.71 39.91 -3.73
CA GLN A 1064 -3.63 40.76 -2.54
C GLN A 1064 -4.54 41.98 -2.67
N LEU A 1065 -5.05 42.48 -1.55
CA LEU A 1065 -5.79 43.73 -1.46
C LEU A 1065 -5.05 44.70 -0.55
N LYS A 1066 -4.66 45.87 -1.08
CA LYS A 1066 -4.02 46.93 -0.30
C LYS A 1066 -4.41 48.29 -0.83
N ASN A 1067 -4.81 49.22 0.06
CA ASN A 1067 -5.17 50.60 -0.31
C ASN A 1067 -6.20 50.67 -1.46
N ASN A 1068 -7.28 49.90 -1.39
CA ASN A 1068 -8.31 49.75 -2.44
C ASN A 1068 -7.79 49.31 -3.82
N GLN A 1069 -6.58 48.72 -3.86
CA GLN A 1069 -6.03 48.09 -5.05
C GLN A 1069 -6.01 46.59 -4.84
N PHE A 1070 -6.86 45.89 -5.58
CA PHE A 1070 -6.80 44.43 -5.68
C PHE A 1070 -5.84 44.06 -6.79
N LYS A 1071 -4.76 43.34 -6.45
CA LYS A 1071 -3.73 42.90 -7.38
C LYS A 1071 -3.81 41.39 -7.53
N VAL A 1072 -3.81 40.94 -8.77
CA VAL A 1072 -3.71 39.52 -9.13
C VAL A 1072 -2.48 39.35 -10.00
N VAL A 1073 -1.66 38.35 -9.71
CA VAL A 1073 -0.50 38.00 -10.52
C VAL A 1073 -0.80 36.72 -11.27
N ILE A 1074 -0.78 36.83 -12.60
CA ILE A 1074 -0.97 35.72 -13.52
C ILE A 1074 0.39 35.38 -14.13
N GLU A 1075 0.73 34.10 -14.16
CA GLU A 1075 1.93 33.60 -14.81
C GLU A 1075 1.55 32.59 -15.91
N GLY A 1076 2.17 32.71 -17.09
CA GLY A 1076 2.00 31.77 -18.20
C GLY A 1076 3.07 31.98 -19.27
N LEU A 1077 2.88 31.40 -20.46
CA LEU A 1077 3.78 31.62 -21.60
C LEU A 1077 3.91 33.12 -21.94
N PRO A 1078 5.10 33.64 -22.30
CA PRO A 1078 5.31 35.03 -22.67
C PRO A 1078 4.44 35.49 -23.85
N ASN A 1079 4.10 36.78 -23.87
CA ASN A 1079 3.35 37.41 -24.96
C ASN A 1079 2.03 36.68 -25.34
N THR A 1080 1.41 35.98 -24.39
CA THR A 1080 0.21 35.17 -24.61
C THR A 1080 -0.98 35.77 -23.87
N ALA A 1081 -2.15 35.76 -24.51
CA ALA A 1081 -3.37 36.26 -23.92
C ALA A 1081 -4.06 35.16 -23.10
N TYR A 1082 -4.49 35.49 -21.89
CA TYR A 1082 -5.23 34.60 -20.99
C TYR A 1082 -6.49 35.28 -20.49
N GLN A 1083 -7.47 34.46 -20.14
CA GLN A 1083 -8.67 34.90 -19.43
C GLN A 1083 -8.74 34.22 -18.06
N PHE A 1084 -9.15 34.97 -17.06
CA PHE A 1084 -9.45 34.48 -15.72
C PHE A 1084 -10.61 35.27 -15.14
N GLU A 1085 -11.22 34.75 -14.08
CA GLU A 1085 -12.40 35.35 -13.48
C GLU A 1085 -12.10 35.89 -12.09
N ILE A 1086 -12.67 37.06 -11.78
CA ILE A 1086 -12.67 37.66 -10.45
C ILE A 1086 -14.12 37.80 -10.01
N MET A 1087 -14.42 37.38 -8.79
CA MET A 1087 -15.70 37.67 -8.16
C MET A 1087 -15.52 38.83 -7.20
N SER A 1088 -16.29 39.90 -7.40
CA SER A 1088 -16.20 41.15 -6.63
C SER A 1088 -17.58 41.69 -6.28
N ASN A 1089 -17.85 41.85 -4.99
CA ASN A 1089 -18.98 42.63 -4.50
C ASN A 1089 -18.64 44.13 -4.35
N LEU A 1090 -17.38 44.51 -4.62
CA LEU A 1090 -16.92 45.90 -4.71
C LEU A 1090 -16.97 46.38 -6.16
N GLU A 1091 -17.32 47.65 -6.36
CA GLU A 1091 -17.33 48.24 -7.69
C GLU A 1091 -15.89 48.50 -8.17
N ILE A 1092 -15.59 48.07 -9.39
CA ILE A 1092 -14.27 48.23 -10.02
C ILE A 1092 -14.27 49.55 -10.78
N LYS A 1093 -13.51 50.53 -10.28
CA LYS A 1093 -13.36 51.87 -10.88
C LYS A 1093 -12.50 51.85 -12.14
N ASN A 1094 -11.37 51.16 -12.07
CA ASN A 1094 -10.39 51.08 -13.15
C ASN A 1094 -9.61 49.76 -13.09
N LEU A 1095 -9.13 49.32 -14.25
CA LEU A 1095 -8.33 48.11 -14.44
C LEU A 1095 -7.07 48.47 -15.25
N THR A 1096 -5.89 48.08 -14.75
CA THR A 1096 -4.63 48.22 -15.50
C THR A 1096 -4.08 46.87 -15.92
N ASN A 1097 -3.44 46.81 -17.09
CA ASN A 1097 -2.86 45.61 -17.70
C ASN A 1097 -3.85 44.46 -17.94
N GLY A 1098 -5.12 44.81 -18.21
CA GLY A 1098 -6.17 43.87 -18.55
C GLY A 1098 -7.39 44.61 -19.07
N THR A 1099 -8.36 43.86 -19.57
CA THR A 1099 -9.65 44.38 -20.04
C THR A 1099 -10.76 43.48 -19.53
N ILE A 1100 -11.86 44.07 -19.05
CA ILE A 1100 -13.06 43.30 -18.70
C ILE A 1100 -13.75 42.95 -20.01
N VAL A 1101 -13.77 41.67 -20.35
CA VAL A 1101 -14.38 41.18 -21.60
C VAL A 1101 -15.80 40.65 -21.39
N ASN A 1102 -16.15 40.31 -20.16
CA ASN A 1102 -17.49 39.88 -19.78
C ASN A 1102 -17.76 40.21 -18.31
N LYS A 1103 -19.03 40.43 -17.97
CA LYS A 1103 -19.51 40.58 -16.59
C LYS A 1103 -20.84 39.84 -16.45
N LYS A 1104 -20.90 38.87 -15.54
CA LYS A 1104 -22.12 38.17 -15.17
C LYS A 1104 -22.32 38.32 -13.66
N GLU A 1105 -23.37 39.03 -13.28
CA GLU A 1105 -23.65 39.39 -11.87
C GLU A 1105 -22.43 40.09 -11.23
N ASN A 1106 -21.81 39.48 -10.22
CA ASN A 1106 -20.61 39.96 -9.54
C ASN A 1106 -19.32 39.26 -10.00
N VAL A 1107 -19.36 38.48 -11.07
CA VAL A 1107 -18.20 37.84 -11.69
C VAL A 1107 -17.76 38.61 -12.93
N TYR A 1108 -16.48 38.95 -12.97
CA TYR A 1108 -15.80 39.72 -14.02
C TYR A 1108 -14.79 38.82 -14.72
N THR A 1109 -14.97 38.59 -16.02
CA THR A 1109 -13.97 37.90 -16.84
C THR A 1109 -12.96 38.91 -17.35
N ILE A 1110 -11.70 38.74 -16.97
CA ILE A 1110 -10.60 39.63 -17.33
C ILE A 1110 -9.73 38.95 -18.37
N GLN A 1111 -9.52 39.64 -19.48
CA GLN A 1111 -8.50 39.28 -20.45
C GLN A 1111 -7.24 40.09 -20.19
N THR A 1112 -6.10 39.41 -20.08
CA THR A 1112 -4.78 40.01 -19.92
C THR A 1112 -3.79 39.35 -20.88
N LYS A 1113 -2.65 40.00 -21.10
CA LYS A 1113 -1.56 39.48 -21.93
C LYS A 1113 -0.28 39.50 -21.12
N THR A 1114 0.40 38.36 -21.03
CA THR A 1114 1.70 38.27 -20.35
C THR A 1114 2.75 39.12 -21.06
N LYS A 1115 3.73 39.61 -20.29
CA LYS A 1115 4.82 40.42 -20.82
C LYS A 1115 5.66 39.64 -21.82
N VAL A 1116 6.32 40.36 -22.73
CA VAL A 1116 7.40 39.79 -23.55
C VAL A 1116 8.57 39.52 -22.62
N SER A 1117 9.12 38.31 -22.67
CA SER A 1117 10.22 37.86 -21.81
C SER A 1117 11.09 36.86 -22.57
N GLY A 1118 12.39 36.82 -22.23
CA GLY A 1118 13.29 35.75 -22.66
C GLY A 1118 13.22 34.49 -21.79
N GLN A 1119 12.50 34.56 -20.67
CA GLN A 1119 12.23 33.42 -19.79
C GLN A 1119 11.11 32.54 -20.35
N LYS A 1120 11.06 31.27 -19.95
CA LYS A 1120 10.05 30.32 -20.41
C LYS A 1120 8.63 30.72 -20.04
N TYR A 1121 8.44 31.32 -18.86
CA TYR A 1121 7.18 31.87 -18.37
C TYR A 1121 7.36 33.35 -18.02
N ALA A 1122 6.26 34.12 -18.07
CA ALA A 1122 6.25 35.53 -17.78
C ALA A 1122 5.03 35.91 -16.94
N GLU A 1123 5.27 36.76 -15.94
CA GLU A 1123 4.22 37.29 -15.08
C GLU A 1123 3.55 38.54 -15.66
N GLN A 1124 2.28 38.69 -15.37
CA GLN A 1124 1.52 39.92 -15.55
C GLN A 1124 0.79 40.27 -14.26
N ILE A 1125 1.06 41.49 -13.76
CA ILE A 1125 0.38 42.05 -12.61
C ILE A 1125 -0.82 42.83 -13.12
N ILE A 1126 -2.02 42.39 -12.74
CA ILE A 1126 -3.28 43.05 -13.02
C ILE A 1126 -3.70 43.78 -11.75
N THR A 1127 -4.02 45.07 -11.87
CA THR A 1127 -4.44 45.90 -10.72
C THR A 1127 -5.83 46.45 -10.98
N LEU A 1128 -6.74 46.16 -10.06
CA LEU A 1128 -8.11 46.65 -10.00
C LEU A 1128 -8.18 47.73 -8.93
N THR A 1129 -8.51 48.96 -9.32
CA THR A 1129 -8.80 50.04 -8.38
C THR A 1129 -10.27 49.98 -8.03
N LEU A 1130 -10.59 49.85 -6.75
CA LEU A 1130 -11.95 49.72 -6.23
C LEU A 1130 -12.49 51.10 -5.83
N ILE A 1131 -13.81 51.25 -5.86
CA ILE A 1131 -14.49 52.43 -5.30
C ILE A 1131 -14.60 52.26 -3.78
N ASP A 1132 -14.34 53.35 -3.04
CA ASP A 1132 -14.48 53.44 -1.57
C ASP A 1132 -15.89 53.13 -1.06
#